data_AF-R6BBY8-F1
#
_entry.id   AF-R6BBY8-F1
#
_cell.length_a   1.000
_cell.length_b   1.000
_cell.length_c   1.000
_cell.angle_alpha   90.00
_cell.angle_beta   90.00
_cell.angle_gamma   90.00
#
_symmetry.space_group_name_H-M   'P 1'
#
loop_
_entity.id
_entity.type
_entity.pdbx_description
1 polymer ?
#
loop_
_entity_poly.entity_id
_entity_poly.type
_entity_poly.pdbx_seq_one_letter_code
_entity_poly.pdbx_strand_id
1 'polypeptide(L)'
;MRNLSKKALAVMLAASMLLSAPMTAFAAEEENTPKQEVVYVNLNHDGSVSDIYVVNIFDLDQKGQIVDYGSYTALRDMTSTAEVGYDNGKVTIDADAGKLYYEGTLDSKVMPWKFDIHYYIDGKEYSPEEIGGKSGALKITMTVRKNDECSGSFFEDYAVQASFTLDTNQCSNIIAEGATQANVGKNKQLTYTILPGKEEDILITADVQDFEMPSIAINGVSMSLNVEVDDEELMDQVYELLDGIKKLDDGAGDIKDGVDEVQDGVENDLQSGVTELNDGAGELHDGASDLRDGGVDLNDGAFDLKDGVQQLDDGLNKLDDGILQVDEALRELDSNSDTLTKGSAEVKKALHTIKAALDQVNVSADQIEALVTASNQINEGIIALQKGAQQLQAISYAGYSGALQQAGIDVSGLAQANTAQMTQLKTLIANLESTKQTLSGILAELKQQPTVPPQTDSSVPEGQQTENGQTTGDGSSTEDTNGDAQENNSGTETDTSVEGSAEGENTEDSHSESDKSDGNTTEEGNTDAGDSESNQEQQGTSNHEDEITEQGGFGYGESNQLSDLLAGPETTAPEQNEQDDTNQSGQSNEDLINQLEKQIVELDAQIASLQGLQNVLAGNVGMIAGTKIYFDKVEQSIPALIEGSNQLKENYETFNGKIGELAEMLKGMLTQMGELKDGINTLTEQYDLLDTGINQYTEGVGKILEGYGQVTDGAEQLVDGSGKLVTGSHDLYDGTVDMLEGIVEFYDATGTLRDGTGELDEGVADLLAGIITLNDGAQEMKDGTVEMRDKTDGMDTKITDQIDEMIDNITGGDHETTSFVSEKNTNVQSVQFVIKTDPIEKPEIEQPVEQQEEKLTFWQKLLRLFHIEK
;
A
#
# COMPACT_ATOMS: atom_id res chain seq x y z
N MET A 1 -51.75 -68.87 55.06
CA MET A 1 -51.78 -68.37 56.46
C MET A 1 -50.67 -69.03 57.27
N ARG A 2 -50.17 -68.40 58.34
CA ARG A 2 -49.18 -69.02 59.25
C ARG A 2 -49.64 -68.87 60.71
N ASN A 3 -49.65 -70.00 61.43
CA ASN A 3 -49.89 -70.16 62.87
C ASN A 3 -51.32 -69.97 63.43
N LEU A 4 -51.55 -70.71 64.53
CA LEU A 4 -52.69 -70.72 65.46
C LEU A 4 -53.98 -71.38 64.90
N SER A 5 -54.71 -72.21 65.64
CA SER A 5 -54.63 -72.51 67.09
C SER A 5 -54.57 -74.02 67.41
N LYS A 6 -54.16 -74.35 68.65
CA LYS A 6 -54.29 -75.70 69.24
C LYS A 6 -55.27 -75.62 70.43
N LYS A 7 -56.03 -76.70 70.64
CA LYS A 7 -56.78 -77.07 71.86
C LYS A 7 -58.00 -76.22 72.27
N ALA A 8 -59.17 -76.63 71.77
CA ALA A 8 -60.44 -76.72 72.49
C ALA A 8 -61.28 -77.83 71.82
N LEU A 9 -62.10 -78.65 72.49
CA LEU A 9 -62.36 -78.84 73.93
C LEU A 9 -62.74 -80.33 74.17
N ALA A 10 -62.16 -80.99 75.17
CA ALA A 10 -62.45 -82.39 75.48
C ALA A 10 -63.63 -82.53 76.46
N VAL A 11 -64.86 -82.26 76.02
CA VAL A 11 -66.09 -82.45 76.83
C VAL A 11 -67.25 -82.99 75.98
N MET A 12 -67.27 -84.30 75.72
CA MET A 12 -68.51 -85.08 75.65
C MET A 12 -68.24 -86.57 75.90
N LEU A 13 -67.94 -86.90 77.17
CA LEU A 13 -67.62 -88.25 77.60
C LEU A 13 -68.85 -88.95 78.20
N ALA A 14 -69.12 -90.18 77.74
CA ALA A 14 -69.76 -91.27 78.50
C ALA A 14 -71.09 -91.01 79.27
N ALA A 15 -72.21 -91.05 78.55
CA ALA A 15 -73.49 -91.64 79.01
C ALA A 15 -74.30 -92.08 77.77
N SER A 16 -75.04 -93.19 77.74
CA SER A 16 -75.44 -94.13 78.81
C SER A 16 -75.31 -95.61 78.39
N MET A 17 -75.34 -96.51 79.37
CA MET A 17 -75.37 -97.97 79.18
C MET A 17 -76.78 -98.55 79.41
N LEU A 18 -77.01 -99.74 78.83
CA LEU A 18 -77.97 -100.77 79.26
C LEU A 18 -79.48 -100.49 79.19
N LEU A 19 -80.11 -101.00 78.13
CA LEU A 19 -81.35 -101.79 78.18
C LEU A 19 -81.12 -103.10 77.40
N SER A 20 -81.91 -104.14 77.66
CA SER A 20 -81.43 -105.54 77.51
C SER A 20 -82.35 -106.52 76.78
N ALA A 21 -81.71 -107.45 76.03
CA ALA A 21 -82.23 -108.75 75.56
C ALA A 21 -83.26 -108.72 74.41
N PRO A 22 -83.38 -109.81 73.60
CA PRO A 22 -82.71 -111.11 73.69
C PRO A 22 -81.51 -111.30 72.75
N MET A 23 -80.75 -112.39 72.94
CA MET A 23 -79.83 -112.92 71.94
C MET A 23 -80.60 -113.74 70.90
N THR A 24 -80.32 -113.51 69.63
CA THR A 24 -80.48 -114.50 68.55
C THR A 24 -79.08 -114.91 68.09
N ALA A 25 -78.85 -116.21 67.89
CA ALA A 25 -77.59 -116.66 67.33
C ALA A 25 -77.52 -116.23 65.86
N PHE A 26 -76.48 -115.49 65.49
CA PHE A 26 -76.07 -115.43 64.08
C PHE A 26 -75.45 -116.78 63.72
N ALA A 27 -75.93 -117.39 62.65
CA ALA A 27 -75.22 -118.47 61.99
C ALA A 27 -73.89 -117.94 61.43
N ALA A 28 -72.96 -118.85 61.11
CA ALA A 28 -71.91 -118.49 60.18
C ALA A 28 -72.58 -118.17 58.83
N GLU A 29 -72.18 -117.08 58.19
CA GLU A 29 -72.43 -116.90 56.77
C GLU A 29 -71.54 -117.92 56.05
N GLU A 30 -72.17 -118.80 55.27
CA GLU A 30 -71.47 -119.80 54.47
C GLU A 30 -70.92 -119.10 53.22
N GLU A 31 -69.61 -119.15 52.99
CA GLU A 31 -69.01 -118.61 51.78
C GLU A 31 -69.53 -119.36 50.55
N ASN A 32 -70.02 -118.62 49.55
CA ASN A 32 -70.50 -119.23 48.32
C ASN A 32 -69.34 -119.87 47.56
N THR A 33 -69.59 -121.09 47.09
CA THR A 33 -68.58 -121.91 46.38
C THR A 33 -68.20 -121.23 45.06
N PRO A 34 -66.92 -121.29 44.62
CA PRO A 34 -66.51 -120.70 43.33
C PRO A 34 -67.41 -121.16 42.19
N LYS A 35 -67.98 -120.20 41.45
CA LYS A 35 -68.98 -120.45 40.42
C LYS A 35 -68.65 -119.81 39.09
N GLN A 36 -69.20 -120.39 38.03
CA GLN A 36 -69.25 -119.81 36.68
C GLN A 36 -70.73 -119.63 36.32
N GLU A 37 -71.11 -118.47 35.81
CA GLU A 37 -72.51 -118.14 35.47
C GLU A 37 -72.65 -118.07 33.95
N VAL A 38 -73.43 -118.97 33.35
CA VAL A 38 -73.83 -118.85 31.95
C VAL A 38 -75.26 -118.35 31.90
N VAL A 39 -75.41 -117.07 31.58
CA VAL A 39 -76.67 -116.34 31.52
C VAL A 39 -77.27 -116.58 30.14
N TYR A 40 -78.23 -117.50 30.04
CA TYR A 40 -78.96 -117.73 28.81
C TYR A 40 -80.19 -116.84 28.73
N VAL A 41 -80.39 -116.23 27.57
CA VAL A 41 -81.43 -115.24 27.34
C VAL A 41 -82.18 -115.58 26.06
N ASN A 42 -83.48 -115.84 26.20
CA ASN A 42 -84.38 -115.95 25.06
C ASN A 42 -84.97 -114.55 24.79
N LEU A 43 -84.65 -113.97 23.63
CA LEU A 43 -85.30 -112.77 23.13
C LEU A 43 -86.46 -113.17 22.22
N ASN A 44 -87.58 -112.48 22.37
CA ASN A 44 -88.61 -112.44 21.33
C ASN A 44 -87.99 -111.83 20.05
N HIS A 45 -88.64 -112.04 18.91
CA HIS A 45 -88.09 -111.62 17.61
C HIS A 45 -87.79 -110.11 17.48
N ASP A 46 -88.45 -109.25 18.28
CA ASP A 46 -88.29 -107.79 18.33
C ASP A 46 -87.10 -107.32 19.19
N GLY A 47 -86.39 -108.23 19.86
CA GLY A 47 -85.30 -107.94 20.80
C GLY A 47 -85.75 -107.83 22.26
N SER A 48 -87.05 -107.85 22.56
CA SER A 48 -87.55 -107.84 23.94
C SER A 48 -87.30 -109.17 24.65
N VAL A 49 -86.99 -109.15 25.95
CA VAL A 49 -86.64 -110.36 26.71
C VAL A 49 -87.87 -111.23 26.97
N SER A 50 -87.86 -112.45 26.42
CA SER A 50 -88.90 -113.46 26.65
C SER A 50 -88.70 -114.15 28.01
N ASP A 51 -87.52 -114.70 28.26
CA ASP A 51 -87.12 -115.24 29.56
C ASP A 51 -85.58 -115.27 29.71
N ILE A 52 -85.13 -115.31 30.97
CA ILE A 52 -83.72 -115.48 31.33
C ILE A 52 -83.61 -116.69 32.24
N TYR A 53 -82.71 -117.61 31.90
CA TYR A 53 -82.34 -118.74 32.74
C TYR A 53 -80.82 -118.79 32.90
N VAL A 54 -80.35 -118.79 34.15
CA VAL A 54 -78.92 -118.84 34.43
C VAL A 54 -78.55 -120.26 34.82
N VAL A 55 -77.61 -120.84 34.09
CA VAL A 55 -76.96 -122.09 34.47
C VAL A 55 -75.78 -121.72 35.36
N ASN A 56 -75.94 -122.00 36.65
CA ASN A 56 -74.87 -121.84 37.64
C ASN A 56 -74.05 -123.14 37.63
N ILE A 57 -72.76 -123.01 37.38
CA ILE A 57 -71.80 -124.12 37.27
C ILE A 57 -70.85 -124.05 38.45
N PHE A 58 -70.79 -125.12 39.24
CA PHE A 58 -69.86 -125.30 40.34
C PHE A 58 -68.96 -126.50 40.06
N ASP A 59 -67.69 -126.45 40.46
CA ASP A 59 -66.77 -127.58 40.38
C ASP A 59 -66.32 -127.95 41.81
N LEU A 60 -66.65 -129.16 42.25
CA LEU A 60 -66.45 -129.61 43.63
C LEU A 60 -65.36 -130.68 43.74
N ASP A 61 -64.25 -130.36 44.40
CA ASP A 61 -63.20 -131.34 44.72
C ASP A 61 -63.68 -132.51 45.62
N GLN A 62 -64.74 -132.29 46.40
CA GLN A 62 -65.30 -133.26 47.35
C GLN A 62 -66.81 -133.04 47.58
N LYS A 63 -67.51 -134.07 48.07
CA LYS A 63 -68.94 -133.98 48.42
C LYS A 63 -69.19 -132.88 49.46
N GLY A 64 -70.13 -131.98 49.19
CA GLY A 64 -70.45 -130.84 50.04
C GLY A 64 -71.83 -130.24 49.73
N GLN A 65 -72.22 -129.22 50.49
CA GLN A 65 -73.42 -128.43 50.20
C GLN A 65 -73.01 -127.16 49.45
N ILE A 66 -73.55 -126.96 48.25
CA ILE A 66 -73.46 -125.70 47.52
C ILE A 66 -74.39 -124.68 48.16
N VAL A 67 -73.91 -123.44 48.25
CA VAL A 67 -74.71 -122.24 48.53
C VAL A 67 -74.60 -121.29 47.34
N ASP A 68 -75.74 -120.82 46.86
CA ASP A 68 -75.87 -119.79 45.82
C ASP A 68 -77.03 -118.84 46.18
N TYR A 69 -77.01 -117.61 45.63
CA TYR A 69 -78.09 -116.63 45.79
C TYR A 69 -78.63 -116.17 44.44
N GLY A 70 -79.95 -116.06 44.33
CA GLY A 70 -80.63 -115.53 43.15
C GLY A 70 -82.15 -115.51 43.31
N SER A 71 -82.81 -114.58 42.62
CA SER A 71 -84.28 -114.49 42.62
C SER A 71 -84.85 -115.32 41.48
N TYR A 72 -85.19 -116.57 41.77
CA TYR A 72 -85.68 -117.56 40.81
C TYR A 72 -87.17 -117.85 40.96
N THR A 73 -87.85 -118.00 39.82
CA THR A 73 -89.26 -118.42 39.70
C THR A 73 -89.39 -119.94 39.54
N ALA A 74 -88.37 -120.58 38.95
CA ALA A 74 -88.23 -122.02 38.85
C ALA A 74 -86.75 -122.42 38.98
N LEU A 75 -86.51 -123.61 39.54
CA LEU A 75 -85.17 -124.20 39.73
C LEU A 75 -85.17 -125.64 39.22
N ARG A 76 -84.10 -126.01 38.51
CA ARG A 76 -83.91 -127.34 37.94
C ARG A 76 -82.44 -127.77 38.09
N ASP A 77 -82.19 -128.77 38.92
CA ASP A 77 -80.94 -129.53 38.85
C ASP A 77 -80.86 -130.23 37.49
N MET A 78 -79.74 -130.05 36.77
CA MET A 78 -79.48 -130.67 35.47
C MET A 78 -78.58 -131.92 35.59
N THR A 79 -78.12 -132.23 36.79
CA THR A 79 -77.03 -133.16 37.10
C THR A 79 -77.50 -134.36 37.91
N SER A 80 -78.39 -134.15 38.89
CA SER A 80 -78.85 -135.18 39.82
C SER A 80 -80.38 -135.30 39.90
N THR A 81 -80.87 -136.17 40.80
CA THR A 81 -82.29 -136.29 41.16
C THR A 81 -82.55 -135.92 42.63
N ALA A 82 -81.70 -135.08 43.22
CA ALA A 82 -81.90 -134.53 44.56
C ALA A 82 -82.97 -133.42 44.55
N GLU A 83 -83.60 -133.17 45.70
CA GLU A 83 -84.48 -132.00 45.86
C GLU A 83 -83.60 -130.76 46.09
N VAL A 84 -83.75 -129.75 45.23
CA VAL A 84 -83.09 -128.45 45.38
C VAL A 84 -83.74 -127.68 46.53
N GLY A 85 -82.96 -127.34 47.55
CA GLY A 85 -83.38 -126.45 48.62
C GLY A 85 -83.47 -125.02 48.11
N TYR A 86 -84.62 -124.37 48.30
CA TYR A 86 -84.81 -122.96 47.98
C TYR A 86 -85.67 -122.28 49.03
N ASP A 87 -85.10 -121.29 49.73
CA ASP A 87 -85.81 -120.46 50.70
C ASP A 87 -85.34 -119.01 50.59
N ASN A 88 -86.30 -118.10 50.43
CA ASN A 88 -86.11 -116.64 50.43
C ASN A 88 -84.89 -116.13 49.63
N GLY A 89 -84.66 -116.68 48.43
CA GLY A 89 -83.57 -116.28 47.51
C GLY A 89 -82.22 -116.95 47.76
N LYS A 90 -82.11 -117.88 48.72
CA LYS A 90 -80.95 -118.78 48.90
C LYS A 90 -81.25 -120.13 48.26
N VAL A 91 -80.34 -120.62 47.43
CA VAL A 91 -80.34 -121.99 46.90
C VAL A 91 -79.34 -122.84 47.68
N THR A 92 -79.73 -124.05 48.07
CA THR A 92 -78.87 -125.04 48.72
C THR A 92 -79.01 -126.42 48.08
N ILE A 93 -77.89 -127.05 47.71
CA ILE A 93 -77.86 -128.36 47.02
C ILE A 93 -76.75 -129.22 47.63
N ASP A 94 -77.09 -130.41 48.12
CA ASP A 94 -76.12 -131.43 48.54
C ASP A 94 -75.58 -132.17 47.31
N ALA A 95 -74.35 -131.84 46.89
CA ALA A 95 -73.73 -132.35 45.67
C ALA A 95 -72.53 -133.27 45.96
N ASP A 96 -72.33 -134.28 45.11
CA ASP A 96 -71.12 -135.11 45.09
C ASP A 96 -69.96 -134.43 44.34
N ALA A 97 -68.75 -134.97 44.49
CA ALA A 97 -67.55 -134.41 43.85
C ALA A 97 -67.64 -134.46 42.31
N GLY A 98 -67.21 -133.38 41.67
CA GLY A 98 -67.34 -133.12 40.23
C GLY A 98 -68.14 -131.85 39.93
N LYS A 99 -68.56 -131.67 38.67
CA LYS A 99 -69.33 -130.50 38.26
C LYS A 99 -70.81 -130.64 38.60
N LEU A 100 -71.35 -129.66 39.34
CA LEU A 100 -72.78 -129.44 39.50
C LEU A 100 -73.25 -128.36 38.52
N TYR A 101 -74.30 -128.67 37.78
CA TYR A 101 -75.06 -127.74 36.95
C TYR A 101 -76.48 -127.64 37.52
N TYR A 102 -76.90 -126.44 37.92
CA TYR A 102 -78.31 -126.15 38.15
C TYR A 102 -78.73 -124.92 37.34
N GLU A 103 -79.96 -124.98 36.85
CA GLU A 103 -80.62 -123.94 36.06
C GLU A 103 -81.63 -123.22 36.94
N GLY A 104 -81.55 -121.90 36.99
CA GLY A 104 -82.54 -121.05 37.65
C GLY A 104 -83.17 -120.07 36.67
N THR A 105 -84.48 -120.17 36.46
CA THR A 105 -85.26 -119.19 35.69
C THR A 105 -85.45 -117.95 36.55
N LEU A 106 -84.95 -116.80 36.12
CA LEU A 106 -85.01 -115.57 36.91
C LEU A 106 -86.43 -114.99 37.00
N ASP A 107 -86.67 -114.23 38.08
CA ASP A 107 -87.84 -113.37 38.25
C ASP A 107 -87.68 -112.04 37.50
N SER A 108 -86.44 -111.55 37.38
CA SER A 108 -86.10 -110.39 36.56
C SER A 108 -85.91 -110.76 35.09
N LYS A 109 -86.32 -109.84 34.20
CA LYS A 109 -86.04 -109.88 32.74
C LYS A 109 -85.11 -108.74 32.28
N VAL A 110 -84.42 -108.10 33.21
CA VAL A 110 -83.48 -107.01 32.92
C VAL A 110 -82.16 -107.59 32.42
N MET A 111 -81.57 -106.95 31.41
CA MET A 111 -80.29 -107.30 30.78
C MET A 111 -79.37 -106.08 30.70
N PRO A 112 -78.02 -106.22 30.66
CA PRO A 112 -77.11 -105.07 30.58
C PRO A 112 -77.22 -104.25 29.28
N TRP A 113 -77.60 -104.93 28.20
CA TRP A 113 -77.88 -104.34 26.89
C TRP A 113 -79.38 -104.31 26.62
N LYS A 114 -79.84 -103.22 26.03
CA LYS A 114 -81.12 -103.15 25.33
C LYS A 114 -80.88 -103.51 23.86
N PHE A 115 -81.64 -104.49 23.39
CA PHE A 115 -81.69 -104.93 22.00
C PHE A 115 -83.08 -104.56 21.45
N ASP A 116 -83.10 -104.01 20.24
CA ASP A 116 -84.30 -103.53 19.56
C ASP A 116 -84.11 -103.86 18.08
N ILE A 117 -85.00 -104.70 17.52
CA ILE A 117 -84.81 -105.39 16.24
C ILE A 117 -86.05 -105.24 15.34
N HIS A 118 -85.88 -104.57 14.21
CA HIS A 118 -86.94 -104.32 13.23
C HIS A 118 -86.61 -104.93 11.85
N TYR A 119 -87.64 -105.43 11.17
CA TYR A 119 -87.52 -106.11 9.87
C TYR A 119 -88.45 -105.48 8.83
N TYR A 120 -87.94 -105.32 7.60
CA TYR A 120 -88.63 -104.65 6.51
C TYR A 120 -88.48 -105.44 5.22
N ILE A 121 -89.55 -105.55 4.42
CA ILE A 121 -89.51 -106.03 3.03
C ILE A 121 -90.01 -104.89 2.13
N ASP A 122 -89.27 -104.57 1.07
CA ASP A 122 -89.56 -103.49 0.12
C ASP A 122 -89.82 -102.12 0.80
N GLY A 123 -89.15 -101.89 1.93
CA GLY A 123 -89.29 -100.68 2.75
C GLY A 123 -90.53 -100.63 3.65
N LYS A 124 -91.46 -101.59 3.57
CA LYS A 124 -92.54 -101.75 4.56
C LYS A 124 -92.05 -102.59 5.74
N GLU A 125 -92.35 -102.12 6.95
CA GLU A 125 -92.14 -102.86 8.20
C GLU A 125 -93.15 -104.01 8.35
N TYR A 126 -92.70 -105.14 8.90
CA TYR A 126 -93.53 -106.31 9.19
C TYR A 126 -93.23 -106.82 10.59
N SER A 127 -94.25 -107.36 11.27
CA SER A 127 -93.97 -108.13 12.49
C SER A 127 -93.26 -109.45 12.11
N PRO A 128 -92.44 -110.03 12.98
CA PRO A 128 -91.65 -111.21 12.62
C PRO A 128 -92.49 -112.46 12.36
N GLU A 129 -93.70 -112.55 12.91
CA GLU A 129 -94.67 -113.61 12.61
C GLU A 129 -95.31 -113.42 11.22
N GLU A 130 -95.36 -112.18 10.71
CA GLU A 130 -95.80 -111.91 9.35
C GLU A 130 -94.67 -112.10 8.32
N ILE A 131 -93.40 -111.80 8.64
CA ILE A 131 -92.33 -111.72 7.63
C ILE A 131 -91.87 -113.09 7.08
N GLY A 132 -92.11 -114.19 7.81
CA GLY A 132 -91.79 -115.54 7.38
C GLY A 132 -92.37 -115.90 6.01
N GLY A 133 -91.53 -116.41 5.12
CA GLY A 133 -91.91 -116.79 3.75
C GLY A 133 -92.22 -115.61 2.81
N LYS A 134 -91.80 -114.37 3.12
CA LYS A 134 -91.89 -113.24 2.19
C LYS A 134 -90.70 -113.19 1.22
N SER A 135 -90.88 -112.46 0.12
CA SER A 135 -89.86 -112.25 -0.92
C SER A 135 -89.83 -110.77 -1.30
N GLY A 136 -88.64 -110.21 -1.53
CA GLY A 136 -88.42 -108.79 -1.82
C GLY A 136 -87.07 -108.29 -1.28
N ALA A 137 -86.87 -106.98 -1.22
CA ALA A 137 -85.69 -106.37 -0.63
C ALA A 137 -85.81 -106.32 0.91
N LEU A 138 -85.09 -107.21 1.60
CA LEU A 138 -85.00 -107.26 3.06
C LEU A 138 -84.07 -106.17 3.59
N LYS A 139 -84.49 -105.54 4.69
CA LYS A 139 -83.64 -104.80 5.62
C LYS A 139 -83.91 -105.28 7.04
N ILE A 140 -82.85 -105.68 7.74
CA ILE A 140 -82.84 -105.90 9.20
C ILE A 140 -82.09 -104.72 9.82
N THR A 141 -82.65 -104.15 10.88
CA THR A 141 -81.97 -103.18 11.75
C THR A 141 -82.01 -103.68 13.17
N MET A 142 -80.86 -103.74 13.84
CA MET A 142 -80.73 -104.09 15.25
C MET A 142 -79.90 -103.01 15.94
N THR A 143 -80.46 -102.36 16.97
CA THR A 143 -79.68 -101.43 17.80
C THR A 143 -79.16 -102.14 19.04
N VAL A 144 -77.97 -101.77 19.50
CA VAL A 144 -77.41 -102.19 20.78
C VAL A 144 -77.15 -100.94 21.61
N ARG A 145 -77.78 -100.88 22.79
CA ARG A 145 -77.75 -99.73 23.70
C ARG A 145 -77.52 -100.14 25.13
N LYS A 146 -77.03 -99.24 25.97
CA LYS A 146 -76.93 -99.46 27.42
C LYS A 146 -78.32 -99.61 28.02
N ASN A 147 -78.44 -100.45 29.04
CA ASN A 147 -79.64 -100.52 29.87
C ASN A 147 -79.38 -100.05 31.30
N ASP A 148 -79.69 -98.79 31.59
CA ASP A 148 -79.57 -98.19 32.93
C ASP A 148 -80.51 -98.80 34.00
N GLU A 149 -81.40 -99.73 33.62
CA GLU A 149 -82.19 -100.52 34.57
C GLU A 149 -81.40 -101.72 35.14
N CYS A 150 -80.28 -102.10 34.52
CA CYS A 150 -79.41 -103.18 34.98
C CYS A 150 -78.40 -102.69 36.03
N SER A 151 -78.26 -103.44 37.12
CA SER A 151 -77.17 -103.29 38.08
C SER A 151 -75.91 -104.01 37.60
N GLY A 152 -74.72 -103.48 37.92
CA GLY A 152 -73.42 -104.00 37.51
C GLY A 152 -72.85 -103.33 36.25
N SER A 153 -71.54 -103.41 36.08
CA SER A 153 -70.73 -102.82 34.99
C SER A 153 -70.69 -103.66 33.72
N PHE A 154 -71.59 -104.64 33.57
CA PHE A 154 -71.56 -105.60 32.47
C PHE A 154 -71.64 -104.97 31.06
N PHE A 155 -72.16 -103.75 30.92
CA PHE A 155 -72.15 -103.01 29.65
C PHE A 155 -70.76 -102.44 29.34
N GLU A 156 -70.07 -101.94 30.37
CA GLU A 156 -68.73 -101.37 30.33
C GLU A 156 -67.62 -102.42 30.20
N ASP A 157 -67.79 -103.61 30.78
CA ASP A 157 -66.71 -104.62 30.91
C ASP A 157 -66.74 -105.73 29.83
N TYR A 158 -67.83 -105.86 29.08
CA TYR A 158 -68.05 -106.96 28.13
C TYR A 158 -68.27 -106.46 26.70
N ALA A 159 -67.54 -107.05 25.76
CA ALA A 159 -67.77 -106.91 24.34
C ALA A 159 -68.97 -107.76 23.89
N VAL A 160 -69.81 -107.22 23.00
CA VAL A 160 -70.98 -107.92 22.45
C VAL A 160 -70.70 -108.41 21.05
N GLN A 161 -70.73 -109.73 20.85
CA GLN A 161 -70.59 -110.36 19.56
C GLN A 161 -71.93 -110.85 19.02
N ALA A 162 -72.54 -110.11 18.09
CA ALA A 162 -73.82 -110.44 17.46
C ALA A 162 -73.62 -111.15 16.12
N SER A 163 -74.10 -112.40 16.01
CA SER A 163 -73.98 -113.26 14.83
C SER A 163 -75.32 -113.56 14.18
N PHE A 164 -75.51 -113.06 12.96
CA PHE A 164 -76.67 -113.34 12.10
C PHE A 164 -76.31 -114.45 11.11
N THR A 165 -77.29 -115.29 10.73
CA THR A 165 -77.08 -116.40 9.79
C THR A 165 -78.15 -116.38 8.71
N LEU A 166 -77.76 -116.24 7.45
CA LEU A 166 -78.67 -116.15 6.30
C LEU A 166 -78.41 -117.31 5.31
N ASP A 167 -79.45 -118.01 4.86
CA ASP A 167 -79.29 -119.06 3.84
C ASP A 167 -79.05 -118.43 2.46
N THR A 168 -77.91 -118.71 1.82
CA THR A 168 -77.53 -118.11 0.53
C THR A 168 -78.31 -118.64 -0.68
N ASN A 169 -79.20 -119.62 -0.50
CA ASN A 169 -80.16 -120.04 -1.51
C ASN A 169 -81.44 -119.20 -1.48
N GLN A 170 -81.81 -118.68 -0.30
CA GLN A 170 -82.96 -117.77 -0.11
C GLN A 170 -82.53 -116.30 -0.20
N CYS A 171 -81.35 -115.95 0.31
CA CYS A 171 -80.82 -114.60 0.46
C CYS A 171 -79.66 -114.33 -0.51
N SER A 172 -79.78 -113.27 -1.31
CA SER A 172 -78.78 -112.80 -2.26
C SER A 172 -78.45 -111.32 -2.02
N ASN A 173 -77.41 -110.78 -2.68
CA ASN A 173 -76.99 -109.37 -2.55
C ASN A 173 -76.84 -108.86 -1.10
N ILE A 174 -76.36 -109.73 -0.19
CA ILE A 174 -76.25 -109.45 1.24
C ILE A 174 -75.18 -108.36 1.48
N ILE A 175 -75.59 -107.22 2.04
CA ILE A 175 -74.73 -106.13 2.50
C ILE A 175 -74.82 -106.06 4.02
N ALA A 176 -73.65 -105.99 4.66
CA ALA A 176 -73.48 -105.91 6.10
C ALA A 176 -72.12 -105.24 6.37
N GLU A 177 -72.13 -103.91 6.44
CA GLU A 177 -70.95 -103.11 6.80
C GLU A 177 -70.68 -103.26 8.30
N GLY A 178 -69.40 -103.18 8.73
CA GLY A 178 -68.97 -103.49 10.10
C GLY A 178 -68.91 -104.99 10.46
N ALA A 179 -69.59 -105.87 9.71
CA ALA A 179 -69.58 -107.31 9.97
C ALA A 179 -68.28 -107.99 9.52
N THR A 180 -67.73 -108.86 10.37
CA THR A 180 -66.85 -109.95 9.92
C THR A 180 -67.73 -111.01 9.24
N GLN A 181 -67.49 -111.31 7.96
CA GLN A 181 -68.35 -112.20 7.18
C GLN A 181 -67.67 -113.55 6.90
N ALA A 182 -68.40 -114.66 7.13
CA ALA A 182 -67.97 -116.03 6.84
C ALA A 182 -69.03 -116.79 6.03
N ASN A 183 -68.61 -117.76 5.21
CA ASN A 183 -69.53 -118.67 4.52
C ASN A 183 -69.46 -120.06 5.18
N VAL A 184 -70.58 -120.56 5.68
CA VAL A 184 -70.71 -121.80 6.45
C VAL A 184 -71.66 -122.75 5.72
N GLY A 185 -71.09 -123.56 4.82
CA GLY A 185 -71.87 -124.48 3.98
C GLY A 185 -72.79 -123.75 3.02
N LYS A 186 -74.11 -123.85 3.24
CA LYS A 186 -75.14 -123.11 2.48
C LYS A 186 -75.47 -121.73 3.07
N ASN A 187 -75.00 -121.42 4.29
CA ASN A 187 -75.32 -120.17 4.98
C ASN A 187 -74.17 -119.16 4.87
N LYS A 188 -74.49 -117.87 4.98
CA LYS A 188 -73.56 -116.79 5.31
C LYS A 188 -73.76 -116.40 6.76
N GLN A 189 -72.68 -116.35 7.53
CA GLN A 189 -72.64 -115.84 8.88
C GLN A 189 -72.07 -114.42 8.86
N LEU A 190 -72.73 -113.50 9.55
CA LEU A 190 -72.36 -112.09 9.69
C LEU A 190 -72.15 -111.81 11.17
N THR A 191 -70.91 -111.55 11.58
CA THR A 191 -70.54 -111.40 12.99
C THR A 191 -70.03 -109.99 13.25
N TYR A 192 -70.83 -109.21 13.97
CA TYR A 192 -70.48 -107.91 14.54
C TYR A 192 -69.77 -108.14 15.88
N THR A 193 -68.76 -107.34 16.20
CA THR A 193 -68.12 -107.32 17.53
C THR A 193 -68.06 -105.88 18.00
N ILE A 194 -68.85 -105.59 19.03
CA ILE A 194 -69.02 -104.28 19.65
C ILE A 194 -68.11 -104.24 20.87
N LEU A 195 -67.24 -103.23 20.96
CA LEU A 195 -66.29 -103.11 22.06
C LEU A 195 -67.00 -102.76 23.39
N PRO A 196 -66.39 -103.09 24.55
CA PRO A 196 -66.96 -102.78 25.85
C PRO A 196 -67.26 -101.28 26.00
N GLY A 197 -68.39 -100.95 26.64
CA GLY A 197 -68.84 -99.58 26.83
C GLY A 197 -69.26 -98.81 25.57
N LYS A 198 -69.43 -99.48 24.41
CA LYS A 198 -69.87 -98.86 23.15
C LYS A 198 -71.31 -99.24 22.77
N GLU A 199 -72.01 -98.28 22.18
CA GLU A 199 -73.32 -98.46 21.54
C GLU A 199 -73.14 -98.56 20.02
N GLU A 200 -73.97 -99.35 19.34
CA GLU A 200 -73.80 -99.66 17.92
C GLU A 200 -75.15 -99.83 17.19
N ASP A 201 -75.17 -99.48 15.89
CA ASP A 201 -76.35 -99.63 15.02
C ASP A 201 -76.08 -100.58 13.85
N ILE A 202 -76.58 -101.81 13.98
CA ILE A 202 -76.40 -102.87 12.99
C ILE A 202 -77.45 -102.74 11.88
N LEU A 203 -76.97 -102.60 10.64
CA LEU A 203 -77.78 -102.57 9.42
C LEU A 203 -77.36 -103.70 8.47
N ILE A 204 -78.31 -104.58 8.14
CA ILE A 204 -78.11 -105.67 7.18
C ILE A 204 -79.19 -105.57 6.10
N THR A 205 -78.82 -105.66 4.82
CA THR A 205 -79.77 -105.74 3.69
C THR A 205 -79.49 -106.94 2.80
N ALA A 206 -80.52 -107.47 2.14
CA ALA A 206 -80.43 -108.60 1.21
C ALA A 206 -81.64 -108.65 0.27
N ASP A 207 -81.49 -109.21 -0.94
CA ASP A 207 -82.63 -109.59 -1.79
C ASP A 207 -83.03 -111.03 -1.46
N VAL A 208 -84.25 -111.23 -0.95
CA VAL A 208 -84.70 -112.52 -0.39
C VAL A 208 -85.88 -113.16 -1.14
N GLN A 209 -85.94 -114.48 -1.13
CA GLN A 209 -87.07 -115.29 -1.58
C GLN A 209 -87.46 -116.32 -0.51
N ASP A 210 -88.75 -116.40 -0.17
CA ASP A 210 -89.28 -117.29 0.87
C ASP A 210 -88.49 -117.18 2.18
N PHE A 211 -88.35 -115.95 2.70
CA PHE A 211 -87.44 -115.61 3.80
C PHE A 211 -87.69 -116.41 5.08
N GLU A 212 -86.66 -117.15 5.49
CA GLU A 212 -86.53 -117.83 6.77
C GLU A 212 -85.14 -117.47 7.36
N MET A 213 -85.03 -117.42 8.69
CA MET A 213 -83.77 -117.07 9.36
C MET A 213 -83.63 -117.81 10.69
N PRO A 214 -82.53 -118.56 10.92
CA PRO A 214 -82.17 -119.06 12.24
C PRO A 214 -82.07 -117.93 13.28
N SER A 215 -82.20 -118.29 14.55
CA SER A 215 -81.94 -117.41 15.71
C SER A 215 -80.68 -116.57 15.53
N ILE A 216 -80.78 -115.25 15.74
CA ILE A 216 -79.60 -114.39 15.89
C ILE A 216 -78.92 -114.83 17.19
N ALA A 217 -77.62 -115.13 17.15
CA ALA A 217 -76.85 -115.57 18.31
C ALA A 217 -75.94 -114.44 18.79
N ILE A 218 -76.16 -113.96 20.01
CA ILE A 218 -75.45 -112.81 20.59
C ILE A 218 -74.69 -113.30 21.83
N ASN A 219 -73.39 -113.02 21.92
CA ASN A 219 -72.57 -113.43 23.06
C ASN A 219 -71.96 -112.20 23.74
N GLY A 220 -72.05 -112.12 25.06
CA GLY A 220 -71.29 -111.16 25.85
C GLY A 220 -70.01 -111.80 26.39
N VAL A 221 -68.85 -111.25 26.06
CA VAL A 221 -67.52 -111.77 26.45
C VAL A 221 -66.64 -110.65 27.02
N SER A 222 -66.00 -110.88 28.16
CA SER A 222 -65.03 -109.93 28.72
C SER A 222 -63.76 -109.91 27.85
N MET A 223 -63.12 -108.74 27.78
CA MET A 223 -61.90 -108.51 27.00
C MET A 223 -60.77 -107.95 27.87
N SER A 224 -59.55 -108.36 27.57
CA SER A 224 -58.33 -107.77 28.13
C SER A 224 -57.30 -107.66 27.00
N LEU A 225 -56.71 -106.47 26.83
CA LEU A 225 -55.75 -106.16 25.77
C LEU A 225 -54.47 -105.58 26.37
N ASN A 226 -53.31 -106.10 25.95
CA ASN A 226 -52.00 -105.63 26.39
C ASN A 226 -51.27 -105.00 25.19
N VAL A 227 -50.83 -103.74 25.35
CA VAL A 227 -50.16 -102.94 24.32
C VAL A 227 -48.87 -102.37 24.92
N GLU A 228 -47.83 -102.25 24.11
CA GLU A 228 -46.48 -101.84 24.50
C GLU A 228 -45.97 -100.83 23.45
N VAL A 229 -45.32 -99.75 23.88
CA VAL A 229 -44.89 -98.60 23.04
C VAL A 229 -43.43 -98.28 23.38
N ASP A 230 -42.70 -97.74 22.40
CA ASP A 230 -41.28 -97.39 22.47
C ASP A 230 -41.12 -95.91 22.10
N ASP A 231 -40.56 -95.10 23.00
CA ASP A 231 -40.54 -93.63 22.95
C ASP A 231 -39.12 -93.01 22.86
N GLU A 232 -38.06 -93.81 22.99
CA GLU A 232 -36.67 -93.34 23.17
C GLU A 232 -36.18 -92.49 21.97
N GLU A 233 -36.42 -92.92 20.72
CA GLU A 233 -35.99 -92.20 19.50
C GLU A 233 -36.70 -90.84 19.30
N LEU A 234 -37.91 -90.67 19.83
CA LEU A 234 -38.65 -89.40 19.74
C LEU A 234 -38.05 -88.35 20.69
N MET A 235 -37.67 -88.77 21.89
CA MET A 235 -37.19 -87.89 22.96
C MET A 235 -35.81 -87.32 22.65
N ASP A 236 -34.91 -88.10 22.05
CA ASP A 236 -33.59 -87.60 21.59
C ASP A 236 -33.73 -86.42 20.60
N GLN A 237 -34.70 -86.48 19.68
CA GLN A 237 -34.96 -85.39 18.72
C GLN A 237 -35.52 -84.13 19.39
N VAL A 238 -36.29 -84.29 20.47
CA VAL A 238 -36.77 -83.17 21.29
C VAL A 238 -35.59 -82.50 22.02
N TYR A 239 -34.65 -83.28 22.58
CA TYR A 239 -33.48 -82.73 23.25
C TYR A 239 -32.50 -82.02 22.29
N GLU A 240 -32.27 -82.54 21.07
CA GLU A 240 -31.49 -81.81 20.05
C GLU A 240 -32.15 -80.47 19.67
N LEU A 241 -33.48 -80.43 19.54
CA LEU A 241 -34.22 -79.20 19.26
C LEU A 241 -34.08 -78.17 20.40
N LEU A 242 -34.21 -78.60 21.65
CA LEU A 242 -34.09 -77.73 22.83
C LEU A 242 -32.67 -77.12 22.96
N ASP A 243 -31.63 -77.91 22.74
CA ASP A 243 -30.24 -77.42 22.74
C ASP A 243 -29.96 -76.51 21.52
N GLY A 244 -30.59 -76.78 20.37
CA GLY A 244 -30.56 -75.90 19.20
C GLY A 244 -31.20 -74.53 19.46
N ILE A 245 -32.38 -74.51 20.09
CA ILE A 245 -33.07 -73.27 20.49
C ILE A 245 -32.23 -72.51 21.53
N LYS A 246 -31.63 -73.21 22.49
CA LYS A 246 -30.73 -72.58 23.46
C LYS A 246 -29.52 -71.93 22.81
N LYS A 247 -28.85 -72.60 21.85
CA LYS A 247 -27.71 -72.01 21.12
C LYS A 247 -28.11 -70.79 20.29
N LEU A 248 -29.34 -70.77 19.76
CA LEU A 248 -29.90 -69.60 19.09
C LEU A 248 -30.15 -68.45 20.09
N ASP A 249 -30.64 -68.77 21.28
CA ASP A 249 -30.83 -67.80 22.37
C ASP A 249 -29.51 -67.23 22.91
N ASP A 250 -28.52 -68.08 23.18
CA ASP A 250 -27.18 -67.65 23.61
C ASP A 250 -26.55 -66.74 22.52
N GLY A 251 -26.59 -67.15 21.24
CA GLY A 251 -26.05 -66.36 20.13
C GLY A 251 -26.81 -65.07 19.80
N ALA A 252 -28.11 -64.98 20.10
CA ALA A 252 -28.86 -63.72 20.06
C ALA A 252 -28.44 -62.77 21.20
N GLY A 253 -27.98 -63.32 22.33
CA GLY A 253 -27.35 -62.57 23.41
C GLY A 253 -26.00 -61.98 22.97
N ASP A 254 -25.12 -62.81 22.41
CA ASP A 254 -23.81 -62.36 21.88
C ASP A 254 -23.96 -61.20 20.86
N ILE A 255 -25.02 -61.24 20.03
CA ILE A 255 -25.33 -60.16 19.07
C ILE A 255 -25.84 -58.91 19.78
N LYS A 256 -26.69 -59.03 20.81
CA LYS A 256 -27.21 -57.90 21.59
C LYS A 256 -26.07 -57.18 22.32
N ASP A 257 -25.27 -57.93 23.07
CA ASP A 257 -24.13 -57.41 23.83
C ASP A 257 -23.11 -56.72 22.89
N GLY A 258 -22.84 -57.31 21.73
CA GLY A 258 -21.95 -56.73 20.71
C GLY A 258 -22.51 -55.49 19.99
N VAL A 259 -23.84 -55.28 19.98
CA VAL A 259 -24.45 -54.04 19.49
C VAL A 259 -24.48 -52.96 20.57
N ASP A 260 -24.62 -53.33 21.85
CA ASP A 260 -24.45 -52.41 22.97
C ASP A 260 -23.02 -51.83 23.02
N GLU A 261 -21.97 -52.66 22.89
CA GLU A 261 -20.58 -52.18 22.82
C GLU A 261 -20.35 -51.19 21.65
N VAL A 262 -21.02 -51.40 20.52
CA VAL A 262 -20.95 -50.52 19.34
C VAL A 262 -21.75 -49.23 19.55
N GLN A 263 -22.90 -49.28 20.24
CA GLN A 263 -23.64 -48.08 20.59
C GLN A 263 -22.85 -47.23 21.59
N ASP A 264 -22.37 -47.82 22.68
CA ASP A 264 -21.61 -47.11 23.71
C ASP A 264 -20.37 -46.43 23.10
N GLY A 265 -19.63 -47.11 22.21
CA GLY A 265 -18.48 -46.52 21.53
C GLY A 265 -18.81 -45.38 20.56
N VAL A 266 -19.97 -45.41 19.90
CA VAL A 266 -20.40 -44.30 19.01
C VAL A 266 -20.98 -43.14 19.81
N GLU A 267 -21.80 -43.41 20.82
CA GLU A 267 -22.47 -42.41 21.66
C GLU A 267 -21.49 -41.66 22.57
N ASN A 268 -20.53 -42.36 23.18
CA ASN A 268 -19.62 -41.77 24.17
C ASN A 268 -18.28 -41.32 23.59
N ASP A 269 -17.62 -42.13 22.73
CA ASP A 269 -16.30 -41.78 22.20
C ASP A 269 -16.39 -41.02 20.87
N LEU A 270 -17.14 -41.53 19.88
CA LEU A 270 -17.15 -40.94 18.53
C LEU A 270 -17.90 -39.61 18.46
N GLN A 271 -19.13 -39.52 18.99
CA GLN A 271 -19.88 -38.26 19.00
C GLN A 271 -19.13 -37.20 19.79
N SER A 272 -18.67 -37.51 21.02
CA SER A 272 -17.92 -36.55 21.84
C SER A 272 -16.65 -36.06 21.15
N GLY A 273 -15.89 -36.94 20.50
CA GLY A 273 -14.68 -36.55 19.77
C GLY A 273 -14.94 -35.73 18.50
N VAL A 274 -16.10 -35.90 17.86
CA VAL A 274 -16.52 -35.07 16.72
C VAL A 274 -17.09 -33.73 17.18
N THR A 275 -17.84 -33.68 18.28
CA THR A 275 -18.29 -32.41 18.87
C THR A 275 -17.09 -31.59 19.37
N GLU A 276 -16.10 -32.18 20.04
CA GLU A 276 -14.85 -31.48 20.41
C GLU A 276 -14.09 -30.94 19.18
N LEU A 277 -14.06 -31.70 18.08
CA LEU A 277 -13.45 -31.26 16.82
C LEU A 277 -14.22 -30.11 16.18
N ASN A 278 -15.55 -30.11 16.26
CA ASN A 278 -16.43 -29.09 15.71
C ASN A 278 -16.35 -27.78 16.52
N ASP A 279 -16.36 -27.86 17.84
CA ASP A 279 -16.13 -26.72 18.74
C ASP A 279 -14.74 -26.11 18.48
N GLY A 280 -13.69 -26.93 18.37
CA GLY A 280 -12.33 -26.48 18.06
C GLY A 280 -12.18 -25.85 16.67
N ALA A 281 -12.95 -26.32 15.68
CA ALA A 281 -13.03 -25.68 14.36
C ALA A 281 -13.78 -24.33 14.41
N GLY A 282 -14.79 -24.22 15.29
CA GLY A 282 -15.45 -22.96 15.63
C GLY A 282 -14.50 -21.94 16.25
N GLU A 283 -13.78 -22.30 17.33
CA GLU A 283 -12.78 -21.42 17.97
C GLU A 283 -11.69 -20.97 16.98
N LEU A 284 -11.24 -21.86 16.08
CA LEU A 284 -10.26 -21.52 15.05
C LEU A 284 -10.79 -20.53 14.01
N HIS A 285 -12.06 -20.64 13.63
CA HIS A 285 -12.70 -19.72 12.68
C HIS A 285 -12.99 -18.35 13.30
N ASP A 286 -13.45 -18.30 14.55
CA ASP A 286 -13.63 -17.05 15.29
C ASP A 286 -12.28 -16.33 15.48
N GLY A 287 -11.23 -17.07 15.84
CA GLY A 287 -9.86 -16.53 15.88
C GLY A 287 -9.31 -16.07 14.52
N ALA A 288 -9.75 -16.68 13.42
CA ALA A 288 -9.45 -16.20 12.06
C ALA A 288 -10.24 -14.93 11.70
N SER A 289 -11.45 -14.74 12.25
CA SER A 289 -12.21 -13.49 12.12
C SER A 289 -11.51 -12.34 12.85
N ASP A 290 -11.07 -12.56 14.10
CA ASP A 290 -10.29 -11.58 14.86
C ASP A 290 -8.98 -11.21 14.13
N LEU A 291 -8.30 -12.20 13.52
CA LEU A 291 -7.10 -11.97 12.73
C LEU A 291 -7.38 -11.17 11.43
N ARG A 292 -8.52 -11.44 10.76
CA ARG A 292 -8.97 -10.66 9.59
C ARG A 292 -9.22 -9.22 9.96
N ASP A 293 -9.98 -8.98 11.02
CA ASP A 293 -10.37 -7.62 11.40
C ASP A 293 -9.16 -6.81 11.90
N GLY A 294 -8.24 -7.44 12.64
CA GLY A 294 -6.93 -6.84 12.95
C GLY A 294 -6.02 -6.64 11.73
N GLY A 295 -6.20 -7.43 10.66
CA GLY A 295 -5.55 -7.25 9.36
C GLY A 295 -6.07 -6.02 8.61
N VAL A 296 -7.38 -5.75 8.68
CA VAL A 296 -7.99 -4.53 8.14
C VAL A 296 -7.48 -3.30 8.89
N ASP A 297 -7.48 -3.31 10.23
CA ASP A 297 -6.95 -2.22 11.06
C ASP A 297 -5.47 -1.90 10.72
N LEU A 298 -4.65 -2.92 10.43
CA LEU A 298 -3.25 -2.73 10.04
C LEU A 298 -3.10 -2.16 8.62
N ASN A 299 -3.90 -2.63 7.66
CA ASN A 299 -3.94 -2.14 6.29
C ASN A 299 -4.34 -0.65 6.24
N ASP A 300 -5.40 -0.29 6.96
CA ASP A 300 -5.89 1.09 7.02
C ASP A 300 -4.88 2.01 7.73
N GLY A 301 -4.21 1.51 8.79
CA GLY A 301 -3.10 2.21 9.43
C GLY A 301 -1.87 2.40 8.53
N ALA A 302 -1.59 1.45 7.63
CA ALA A 302 -0.54 1.59 6.61
C ALA A 302 -0.94 2.57 5.49
N PHE A 303 -2.22 2.61 5.11
CA PHE A 303 -2.76 3.61 4.18
C PHE A 303 -2.63 5.03 4.73
N ASP A 304 -3.06 5.26 5.98
CA ASP A 304 -2.94 6.56 6.66
C ASP A 304 -1.48 7.00 6.78
N LEU A 305 -0.55 6.06 7.04
CA LEU A 305 0.88 6.35 7.06
C LEU A 305 1.39 6.76 5.67
N LYS A 306 1.01 6.02 4.61
CA LYS A 306 1.39 6.33 3.21
C LYS A 306 0.92 7.72 2.79
N ASP A 307 -0.34 8.05 3.03
CA ASP A 307 -0.91 9.35 2.63
C ASP A 307 -0.41 10.50 3.52
N GLY A 308 -0.10 10.24 4.80
CA GLY A 308 0.56 11.20 5.69
C GLY A 308 2.02 11.49 5.29
N VAL A 309 2.75 10.47 4.83
CA VAL A 309 4.12 10.61 4.32
C VAL A 309 4.14 11.31 2.96
N GLN A 310 3.19 11.03 2.06
CA GLN A 310 3.05 11.80 0.81
C GLN A 310 2.78 13.28 1.10
N GLN A 311 1.93 13.61 2.08
CA GLN A 311 1.69 15.01 2.50
C GLN A 311 2.94 15.70 3.08
N LEU A 312 3.82 14.94 3.74
CA LEU A 312 5.12 15.45 4.21
C LEU A 312 6.05 15.75 3.04
N ASP A 313 6.19 14.82 2.08
CA ASP A 313 7.00 15.00 0.87
C ASP A 313 6.50 16.20 0.03
N ASP A 314 5.20 16.26 -0.21
CA ASP A 314 4.50 17.41 -0.80
C ASP A 314 4.80 18.73 -0.08
N GLY A 315 4.97 18.71 1.24
CA GLY A 315 5.31 19.87 2.04
C GLY A 315 6.78 20.27 1.96
N LEU A 316 7.67 19.29 1.82
CA LEU A 316 9.13 19.48 1.73
C LEU A 316 9.55 19.98 0.35
N ASN A 317 8.97 19.46 -0.74
CA ASN A 317 9.19 20.01 -2.08
C ASN A 317 8.80 21.51 -2.14
N LYS A 318 7.69 21.90 -1.50
CA LYS A 318 7.24 23.31 -1.40
C LYS A 318 8.14 24.18 -0.51
N LEU A 319 8.86 23.57 0.44
CA LEU A 319 9.88 24.24 1.24
C LEU A 319 11.15 24.46 0.41
N ASP A 320 11.57 23.46 -0.36
CA ASP A 320 12.71 23.53 -1.27
C ASP A 320 12.49 24.58 -2.38
N ASP A 321 11.33 24.58 -3.05
CA ASP A 321 10.87 25.64 -3.97
C ASP A 321 11.06 27.05 -3.37
N GLY A 322 10.70 27.20 -2.08
CA GLY A 322 10.79 28.47 -1.36
C GLY A 322 12.21 28.84 -0.92
N ILE A 323 13.08 27.84 -0.72
CA ILE A 323 14.50 28.02 -0.43
C ILE A 323 15.25 28.42 -1.70
N LEU A 324 15.01 27.75 -2.83
CA LEU A 324 15.60 28.10 -4.14
C LEU A 324 15.29 29.55 -4.56
N GLN A 325 14.07 30.03 -4.30
CA GLN A 325 13.69 31.44 -4.53
C GLN A 325 14.50 32.44 -3.67
N VAL A 326 14.92 32.05 -2.47
CA VAL A 326 15.76 32.89 -1.61
C VAL A 326 17.23 32.81 -2.01
N ASP A 327 17.72 31.66 -2.46
CA ASP A 327 19.07 31.53 -3.03
C ASP A 327 19.22 32.39 -4.31
N GLU A 328 18.24 32.35 -5.22
CA GLU A 328 18.22 33.22 -6.41
C GLU A 328 18.26 34.72 -6.03
N ALA A 329 17.43 35.14 -5.06
CA ALA A 329 17.41 36.51 -4.56
C ALA A 329 18.71 36.92 -3.84
N LEU A 330 19.38 35.99 -3.15
CA LEU A 330 20.68 36.24 -2.52
C LEU A 330 21.81 36.35 -3.56
N ARG A 331 21.78 35.57 -4.66
CA ARG A 331 22.70 35.72 -5.80
C ARG A 331 22.49 37.06 -6.52
N GLU A 332 21.24 37.52 -6.66
CA GLU A 332 20.97 38.86 -7.20
C GLU A 332 21.52 39.95 -6.26
N LEU A 333 21.34 39.80 -4.95
CA LEU A 333 21.87 40.73 -3.94
C LEU A 333 23.40 40.78 -3.94
N ASP A 334 24.07 39.63 -4.09
CA ASP A 334 25.53 39.53 -4.17
C ASP A 334 26.07 40.24 -5.43
N SER A 335 25.48 39.95 -6.60
CA SER A 335 25.80 40.62 -7.88
C SER A 335 25.59 42.15 -7.83
N ASN A 336 24.52 42.60 -7.17
CA ASN A 336 24.25 44.02 -6.94
C ASN A 336 25.27 44.65 -5.96
N SER A 337 25.72 43.91 -4.95
CA SER A 337 26.73 44.36 -3.97
C SER A 337 28.13 44.44 -4.60
N ASP A 338 28.47 43.49 -5.45
CA ASP A 338 29.69 43.48 -6.27
C ASP A 338 29.70 44.67 -7.27
N THR A 339 28.53 45.02 -7.82
CA THR A 339 28.33 46.22 -8.65
C THR A 339 28.47 47.53 -7.84
N LEU A 340 27.89 47.60 -6.63
CA LEU A 340 28.02 48.74 -5.72
C LEU A 340 29.48 48.97 -5.31
N THR A 341 30.23 47.89 -5.06
CA THR A 341 31.65 47.92 -4.68
C THR A 341 32.51 48.50 -5.81
N LYS A 342 32.31 48.03 -7.05
CA LYS A 342 32.99 48.57 -8.25
C LYS A 342 32.65 50.05 -8.49
N GLY A 343 31.38 50.43 -8.29
CA GLY A 343 30.95 51.83 -8.36
C GLY A 343 31.61 52.72 -7.31
N SER A 344 31.78 52.22 -6.09
CA SER A 344 32.44 52.98 -5.00
C SER A 344 33.93 53.20 -5.28
N ALA A 345 34.64 52.16 -5.75
CA ALA A 345 36.04 52.25 -6.11
C ALA A 345 36.32 53.34 -7.18
N GLU A 346 35.46 53.48 -8.20
CA GLU A 346 35.62 54.52 -9.22
C GLU A 346 35.31 55.94 -8.67
N VAL A 347 34.34 56.11 -7.76
CA VAL A 347 34.08 57.41 -7.11
C VAL A 347 35.24 57.81 -6.20
N LYS A 348 35.78 56.87 -5.41
CA LYS A 348 36.98 57.06 -4.57
C LYS A 348 38.19 57.50 -5.39
N LYS A 349 38.46 56.78 -6.50
CA LYS A 349 39.49 57.10 -7.50
C LYS A 349 39.29 58.49 -8.12
N ALA A 350 38.05 58.88 -8.43
CA ALA A 350 37.72 60.21 -8.92
C ALA A 350 37.99 61.30 -7.86
N LEU A 351 37.62 61.08 -6.59
CA LEU A 351 37.90 62.00 -5.48
C LEU A 351 39.42 62.17 -5.25
N HIS A 352 40.19 61.09 -5.20
CA HIS A 352 41.66 61.17 -5.14
C HIS A 352 42.25 61.92 -6.36
N THR A 353 41.68 61.76 -7.55
CA THR A 353 42.12 62.48 -8.76
C THR A 353 41.86 63.98 -8.66
N ILE A 354 40.66 64.38 -8.20
CA ILE A 354 40.31 65.80 -7.97
C ILE A 354 41.21 66.38 -6.86
N LYS A 355 41.43 65.65 -5.76
CA LYS A 355 42.36 66.04 -4.70
C LYS A 355 43.77 66.28 -5.26
N ALA A 356 44.31 65.33 -6.02
CA ALA A 356 45.65 65.46 -6.60
C ALA A 356 45.76 66.65 -7.57
N ALA A 357 44.71 66.96 -8.33
CA ALA A 357 44.67 68.14 -9.19
C ALA A 357 44.64 69.45 -8.38
N LEU A 358 43.87 69.51 -7.29
CA LEU A 358 43.84 70.66 -6.37
C LEU A 358 45.16 70.84 -5.61
N ASP A 359 45.83 69.74 -5.25
CA ASP A 359 47.16 69.75 -4.64
C ASP A 359 48.27 70.29 -5.59
N GLN A 360 48.04 70.32 -6.90
CA GLN A 360 48.95 70.91 -7.90
C GLN A 360 48.73 72.42 -8.15
N VAL A 361 47.66 73.04 -7.63
CA VAL A 361 47.37 74.47 -7.84
C VAL A 361 48.27 75.34 -6.95
N ASN A 362 49.50 75.56 -7.40
CA ASN A 362 50.52 76.32 -6.66
C ASN A 362 50.76 77.72 -7.27
N VAL A 363 49.94 78.69 -6.86
CA VAL A 363 50.25 80.12 -6.97
C VAL A 363 50.31 80.67 -5.55
N SER A 364 51.45 81.24 -5.15
CA SER A 364 51.61 81.75 -3.78
C SER A 364 51.08 83.17 -3.64
N ALA A 365 50.65 83.52 -2.43
CA ALA A 365 50.33 84.91 -2.08
C ALA A 365 51.54 85.83 -2.34
N ASP A 366 52.75 85.34 -2.04
CA ASP A 366 54.03 86.01 -2.25
C ASP A 366 54.25 86.40 -3.73
N GLN A 367 53.86 85.56 -4.69
CA GLN A 367 53.96 85.86 -6.12
C GLN A 367 53.01 86.99 -6.54
N ILE A 368 51.80 87.03 -5.95
CA ILE A 368 50.81 88.09 -6.19
C ILE A 368 51.26 89.40 -5.53
N GLU A 369 51.81 89.34 -4.31
CA GLU A 369 52.35 90.51 -3.61
C GLU A 369 53.61 91.06 -4.31
N ALA A 370 54.48 90.20 -4.84
CA ALA A 370 55.62 90.60 -5.66
C ALA A 370 55.19 91.36 -6.93
N LEU A 371 54.11 90.93 -7.59
CA LEU A 371 53.55 91.64 -8.76
C LEU A 371 53.06 93.05 -8.39
N VAL A 372 52.33 93.19 -7.27
CA VAL A 372 51.86 94.49 -6.77
C VAL A 372 53.05 95.36 -6.35
N THR A 373 54.07 94.78 -5.73
CA THR A 373 55.30 95.49 -5.31
C THR A 373 56.07 96.02 -6.53
N ALA A 374 56.28 95.19 -7.55
CA ALA A 374 56.96 95.60 -8.79
C ALA A 374 56.19 96.70 -9.54
N SER A 375 54.86 96.58 -9.62
CA SER A 375 53.99 97.59 -10.22
C SER A 375 54.05 98.93 -9.46
N ASN A 376 54.03 98.91 -8.13
CA ASN A 376 54.24 100.11 -7.32
C ASN A 376 55.63 100.74 -7.52
N GLN A 377 56.70 99.95 -7.61
CA GLN A 377 58.06 100.45 -7.88
C GLN A 377 58.18 101.14 -9.24
N ILE A 378 57.51 100.64 -10.28
CA ILE A 378 57.45 101.30 -11.59
C ILE A 378 56.71 102.63 -11.49
N ASN A 379 55.60 102.69 -10.74
CA ASN A 379 54.87 103.93 -10.49
C ASN A 379 55.73 104.98 -9.75
N GLU A 380 56.48 104.57 -8.73
CA GLU A 380 57.46 105.44 -8.05
C GLU A 380 58.57 105.93 -8.99
N GLY A 381 59.06 105.07 -9.89
CA GLY A 381 60.02 105.43 -10.94
C GLY A 381 59.47 106.48 -11.92
N ILE A 382 58.20 106.38 -12.32
CA ILE A 382 57.53 107.37 -13.18
C ILE A 382 57.32 108.70 -12.44
N ILE A 383 56.98 108.66 -11.14
CA ILE A 383 56.92 109.85 -10.28
C ILE A 383 58.31 110.51 -10.13
N ALA A 384 59.40 109.72 -10.07
CA ALA A 384 60.76 110.24 -10.07
C ALA A 384 61.14 110.89 -11.41
N LEU A 385 60.76 110.28 -12.54
CA LEU A 385 60.94 110.85 -13.88
C LEU A 385 60.19 112.19 -14.03
N GLN A 386 58.94 112.27 -13.58
CA GLN A 386 58.14 113.50 -13.59
C GLN A 386 58.84 114.62 -12.79
N LYS A 387 59.34 114.31 -11.60
CA LYS A 387 60.10 115.27 -10.77
C LYS A 387 61.40 115.71 -11.45
N GLY A 388 62.10 114.80 -12.15
CA GLY A 388 63.28 115.14 -12.95
C GLY A 388 62.95 116.10 -14.10
N ALA A 389 61.87 115.84 -14.85
CA ALA A 389 61.40 116.71 -15.92
C ALA A 389 61.01 118.12 -15.41
N GLN A 390 60.37 118.20 -14.24
CA GLN A 390 60.06 119.47 -13.57
C GLN A 390 61.33 120.21 -13.11
N GLN A 391 62.35 119.51 -12.61
CA GLN A 391 63.63 120.11 -12.22
C GLN A 391 64.38 120.69 -13.41
N LEU A 392 64.33 120.03 -14.59
CA LEU A 392 64.91 120.58 -15.82
C LEU A 392 64.29 121.92 -16.23
N GLN A 393 63.03 122.20 -15.88
CA GLN A 393 62.36 123.47 -16.19
C GLN A 393 63.01 124.70 -15.55
N ALA A 394 63.83 124.52 -14.50
CA ALA A 394 64.62 125.59 -13.90
C ALA A 394 65.87 125.97 -14.75
N ILE A 395 66.24 125.16 -15.75
CA ILE A 395 67.40 125.37 -16.60
C ILE A 395 67.01 126.23 -17.80
N SER A 396 67.43 127.49 -17.78
CA SER A 396 67.27 128.45 -18.87
C SER A 396 68.61 129.09 -19.24
N TYR A 397 68.70 129.68 -20.44
CA TYR A 397 69.89 130.47 -20.81
C TYR A 397 70.13 131.65 -19.84
N ALA A 398 69.07 132.20 -19.24
CA ALA A 398 69.17 133.25 -18.23
C ALA A 398 69.86 132.75 -16.94
N GLY A 399 69.51 131.54 -16.47
CA GLY A 399 70.19 130.90 -15.34
C GLY A 399 71.67 130.60 -15.63
N TYR A 400 71.96 130.03 -16.81
CA TYR A 400 73.32 129.70 -17.24
C TYR A 400 74.21 130.94 -17.38
N SER A 401 73.74 131.98 -18.09
CA SER A 401 74.49 133.23 -18.26
C SER A 401 74.63 134.01 -16.95
N GLY A 402 73.63 133.99 -16.06
CA GLY A 402 73.72 134.55 -14.72
C GLY A 402 74.76 133.86 -13.84
N ALA A 403 74.87 132.53 -13.91
CA ALA A 403 75.90 131.77 -13.20
C ALA A 403 77.32 132.10 -13.71
N LEU A 404 77.51 132.21 -15.04
CA LEU A 404 78.78 132.63 -15.62
C LEU A 404 79.13 134.09 -15.26
N GLN A 405 78.14 134.98 -15.20
CA GLN A 405 78.36 136.37 -14.76
C GLN A 405 78.77 136.44 -13.27
N GLN A 406 78.23 135.58 -12.42
CA GLN A 406 78.71 135.42 -11.02
C GLN A 406 80.14 134.86 -10.94
N ALA A 407 80.53 134.00 -11.89
CA ALA A 407 81.92 133.55 -12.06
C ALA A 407 82.85 134.62 -12.71
N GLY A 408 82.37 135.85 -12.90
CA GLY A 408 83.13 136.97 -13.48
C GLY A 408 83.15 137.01 -15.01
N ILE A 409 82.43 136.11 -15.68
CA ILE A 409 82.41 135.98 -17.15
C ILE A 409 81.06 136.54 -17.67
N ASP A 410 81.02 137.85 -17.95
CA ASP A 410 79.89 138.43 -18.69
C ASP A 410 79.93 138.00 -20.16
N VAL A 411 79.32 136.86 -20.46
CA VAL A 411 79.23 136.28 -21.81
C VAL A 411 78.57 137.24 -22.80
N SER A 412 77.59 138.04 -22.36
CA SER A 412 76.88 138.99 -23.22
C SER A 412 77.75 140.19 -23.56
N GLY A 413 78.43 140.75 -22.56
CA GLY A 413 79.46 141.78 -22.73
C GLY A 413 80.61 141.29 -23.60
N LEU A 414 81.05 140.04 -23.44
CA LEU A 414 82.14 139.44 -24.23
C LEU A 414 81.76 139.30 -25.71
N ALA A 415 80.53 138.86 -26.02
CA ALA A 415 80.03 138.79 -27.39
C ALA A 415 79.95 140.18 -28.06
N GLN A 416 79.49 141.20 -27.32
CA GLN A 416 79.46 142.59 -27.80
C GLN A 416 80.86 143.16 -27.99
N ALA A 417 81.78 142.92 -27.05
CA ALA A 417 83.18 143.36 -27.12
C ALA A 417 83.91 142.73 -28.31
N ASN A 418 83.75 141.42 -28.54
CA ASN A 418 84.31 140.72 -29.70
C ASN A 418 83.75 141.29 -31.02
N THR A 419 82.46 141.63 -31.06
CA THR A 419 81.82 142.26 -32.24
C THR A 419 82.37 143.66 -32.50
N ALA A 420 82.62 144.45 -31.44
CA ALA A 420 83.25 145.77 -31.55
C ALA A 420 84.72 145.66 -32.01
N GLN A 421 85.49 144.73 -31.44
CA GLN A 421 86.89 144.50 -31.83
C GLN A 421 87.01 143.99 -33.27
N MET A 422 86.16 143.07 -33.73
CA MET A 422 86.11 142.69 -35.15
C MET A 422 85.89 143.90 -36.07
N THR A 423 85.03 144.83 -35.66
CA THR A 423 84.74 146.04 -36.43
C THR A 423 85.95 146.99 -36.49
N GLN A 424 86.67 147.13 -35.37
CA GLN A 424 87.91 147.91 -35.30
C GLN A 424 89.04 147.26 -36.12
N LEU A 425 89.23 145.95 -36.01
CA LEU A 425 90.21 145.17 -36.79
C LEU A 425 89.96 145.30 -38.30
N LYS A 426 88.70 145.17 -38.74
CA LYS A 426 88.33 145.36 -40.15
C LYS A 426 88.69 146.75 -40.69
N THR A 427 88.58 147.79 -39.85
CA THR A 427 88.99 149.15 -40.19
C THR A 427 90.52 149.30 -40.23
N LEU A 428 91.24 148.69 -39.29
CA LEU A 428 92.69 148.69 -39.24
C LEU A 428 93.31 147.97 -40.45
N ILE A 429 92.77 146.82 -40.83
CA ILE A 429 93.14 146.06 -42.04
C ILE A 429 93.05 146.95 -43.28
N ALA A 430 91.91 147.60 -43.52
CA ALA A 430 91.73 148.48 -44.67
C ALA A 430 92.71 149.68 -44.70
N ASN A 431 93.09 150.21 -43.54
CA ASN A 431 94.10 151.27 -43.44
C ASN A 431 95.51 150.77 -43.77
N LEU A 432 95.87 149.54 -43.36
CA LEU A 432 97.15 148.91 -43.70
C LEU A 432 97.21 148.55 -45.20
N GLU A 433 96.11 148.05 -45.77
CA GLU A 433 95.97 147.80 -47.21
C GLU A 433 96.20 149.09 -48.04
N SER A 434 95.59 150.20 -47.63
CA SER A 434 95.80 151.53 -48.23
C SER A 434 97.26 152.03 -48.10
N THR A 435 97.89 151.79 -46.95
CA THR A 435 99.30 152.15 -46.69
C THR A 435 100.24 151.34 -47.60
N LYS A 436 100.00 150.02 -47.72
CA LYS A 436 100.71 149.12 -48.63
C LYS A 436 100.57 149.57 -50.09
N GLN A 437 99.35 149.94 -50.51
CA GLN A 437 99.07 150.42 -51.86
C GLN A 437 99.81 151.73 -52.16
N THR A 438 99.96 152.62 -51.16
CA THR A 438 100.72 153.88 -51.29
C THR A 438 102.22 153.62 -51.49
N LEU A 439 102.82 152.74 -50.67
CA LEU A 439 104.25 152.36 -50.81
C LEU A 439 104.53 151.67 -52.16
N SER A 440 103.57 150.86 -52.64
CA SER A 440 103.64 150.21 -53.96
C SER A 440 103.67 151.22 -55.12
N GLY A 441 103.05 152.40 -54.95
CA GLY A 441 103.12 153.49 -55.93
C GLY A 441 104.48 154.16 -56.00
N ILE A 442 105.06 154.54 -54.84
CA ILE A 442 106.38 155.19 -54.75
C ILE A 442 107.49 154.30 -55.36
N LEU A 443 107.39 152.99 -55.12
CA LEU A 443 108.27 151.98 -55.71
C LEU A 443 108.27 151.97 -57.25
N ALA A 444 107.15 152.33 -57.88
CA ALA A 444 107.01 152.34 -59.35
C ALA A 444 107.59 153.61 -60.01
N GLU A 445 107.61 154.74 -59.29
CA GLU A 445 108.16 156.00 -59.79
C GLU A 445 109.70 156.01 -59.82
N LEU A 446 110.36 155.40 -58.82
CA LEU A 446 111.82 155.35 -58.71
C LEU A 446 112.54 154.56 -59.83
N LYS A 447 111.80 153.80 -60.65
CA LYS A 447 112.36 152.91 -61.69
C LYS A 447 112.54 153.57 -63.08
N GLN A 448 112.47 154.91 -63.23
CA GLN A 448 112.36 155.57 -64.56
C GLN A 448 113.11 156.93 -64.74
N GLN A 449 114.24 156.95 -65.50
CA GLN A 449 114.79 158.15 -66.20
C GLN A 449 115.51 157.75 -67.54
N PRO A 450 115.68 158.64 -68.56
CA PRO A 450 115.56 158.22 -69.98
C PRO A 450 116.74 158.47 -70.98
N THR A 451 116.89 157.61 -72.00
CA THR A 451 117.28 157.93 -73.43
C THR A 451 117.14 156.69 -74.37
N VAL A 452 117.45 156.78 -75.70
CA VAL A 452 116.79 156.00 -76.79
C VAL A 452 117.74 155.28 -77.84
N PRO A 453 117.39 154.86 -79.10
CA PRO A 453 117.51 153.48 -79.69
C PRO A 453 118.65 153.25 -80.72
N PRO A 454 118.76 152.09 -81.45
CA PRO A 454 118.37 152.07 -82.90
C PRO A 454 118.07 150.72 -83.67
N GLN A 455 117.02 150.75 -84.53
CA GLN A 455 116.92 150.34 -85.97
C GLN A 455 117.05 148.90 -86.58
N THR A 456 116.51 148.78 -87.82
CA THR A 456 116.42 147.65 -88.81
C THR A 456 115.22 146.67 -88.68
N ASP A 457 114.62 146.08 -89.74
CA ASP A 457 114.54 146.36 -91.21
C ASP A 457 113.42 145.49 -91.91
N SER A 458 113.16 145.72 -93.23
CA SER A 458 112.54 144.84 -94.26
C SER A 458 110.99 144.70 -94.42
N SER A 459 110.48 145.33 -95.50
CA SER A 459 109.30 145.03 -96.36
C SER A 459 107.83 144.95 -95.85
N VAL A 460 106.97 145.91 -96.31
CA VAL A 460 105.64 145.78 -97.01
C VAL A 460 104.48 144.93 -96.37
N PRO A 461 103.15 145.30 -96.38
CA PRO A 461 102.41 146.60 -96.46
C PRO A 461 101.21 146.73 -95.44
N GLU A 462 100.32 147.73 -95.65
CA GLU A 462 98.85 147.83 -95.32
C GLU A 462 98.23 147.53 -93.91
N GLY A 463 97.08 148.18 -93.62
CA GLY A 463 96.11 147.79 -92.55
C GLY A 463 95.53 148.95 -91.70
N GLN A 464 94.20 149.05 -91.55
CA GLN A 464 93.50 150.11 -90.77
C GLN A 464 92.57 149.57 -89.65
N GLN A 465 92.22 150.48 -88.72
CA GLN A 465 90.85 150.75 -88.18
C GLN A 465 90.24 150.02 -86.94
N THR A 466 89.80 150.87 -85.98
CA THR A 466 88.52 150.95 -85.21
C THR A 466 87.82 149.77 -84.49
N GLU A 467 87.21 150.14 -83.34
CA GLU A 467 85.91 149.73 -82.72
C GLU A 467 85.34 148.29 -82.78
N ASN A 468 84.73 147.91 -81.63
CA ASN A 468 83.47 147.14 -81.43
C ASN A 468 83.11 145.92 -82.30
N GLY A 469 82.67 144.83 -81.62
CA GLY A 469 81.44 144.13 -82.04
C GLY A 469 81.47 142.60 -82.28
N GLN A 470 80.86 141.85 -81.34
CA GLN A 470 79.74 140.90 -81.56
C GLN A 470 79.59 140.11 -82.89
N THR A 471 79.51 138.77 -82.80
CA THR A 471 78.59 137.82 -83.53
C THR A 471 78.93 136.35 -83.11
N THR A 472 78.05 135.54 -82.48
CA THR A 472 76.98 134.60 -82.99
C THR A 472 77.47 133.44 -83.87
N GLY A 473 77.03 132.18 -83.71
CA GLY A 473 76.03 131.52 -82.82
C GLY A 473 76.18 129.96 -82.87
N ASP A 474 75.22 129.08 -82.55
CA ASP A 474 73.83 129.17 -82.04
C ASP A 474 73.31 127.79 -81.52
N GLY A 475 72.17 127.72 -80.80
CA GLY A 475 71.49 126.48 -80.30
C GLY A 475 72.08 125.81 -79.02
N SER A 476 71.61 124.67 -78.46
CA SER A 476 70.36 123.84 -78.52
C SER A 476 70.58 122.56 -77.62
N SER A 477 69.64 121.73 -77.10
CA SER A 477 68.17 121.73 -76.84
C SER A 477 67.78 120.32 -76.26
N THR A 478 66.80 119.98 -75.39
CA THR A 478 65.78 120.66 -74.52
C THR A 478 65.02 119.59 -73.67
N GLU A 479 64.51 119.93 -72.46
CA GLU A 479 63.45 119.27 -71.61
C GLU A 479 63.58 117.76 -71.15
N ASP A 480 62.68 117.12 -70.35
CA ASP A 480 62.02 117.32 -69.01
C ASP A 480 60.99 116.15 -68.73
N THR A 481 60.38 115.78 -67.58
CA THR A 481 60.54 115.88 -66.08
C THR A 481 59.57 114.88 -65.34
N ASN A 482 59.74 114.63 -64.02
CA ASN A 482 58.82 113.94 -63.03
C ASN A 482 58.48 112.42 -63.22
N GLY A 483 57.93 111.65 -62.25
CA GLY A 483 57.76 111.80 -60.77
C GLY A 483 56.80 110.79 -60.05
N ASP A 484 57.18 110.33 -58.84
CA ASP A 484 56.39 109.97 -57.60
C ASP A 484 55.32 108.80 -57.48
N ALA A 485 54.95 108.50 -56.20
CA ALA A 485 53.68 107.93 -55.64
C ALA A 485 53.54 106.44 -55.15
N GLN A 486 52.40 106.12 -54.50
CA GLN A 486 52.22 105.18 -53.36
C GLN A 486 50.82 104.44 -53.33
N GLU A 487 50.67 103.38 -52.50
CA GLU A 487 49.44 102.97 -51.73
C GLU A 487 48.27 102.02 -52.24
N ASN A 488 47.82 101.15 -51.29
CA ASN A 488 46.43 100.74 -50.85
C ASN A 488 45.39 99.82 -51.60
N ASN A 489 45.02 98.70 -50.91
CA ASN A 489 43.67 98.21 -50.47
C ASN A 489 42.64 97.39 -51.37
N SER A 490 41.85 96.51 -50.71
CA SER A 490 40.59 95.78 -51.12
C SER A 490 40.65 94.65 -52.19
N GLY A 491 39.76 93.63 -52.32
CA GLY A 491 38.69 93.07 -51.45
C GLY A 491 37.54 92.27 -52.18
N THR A 492 36.89 91.30 -51.50
CA THR A 492 35.50 90.72 -51.70
C THR A 492 35.10 89.69 -52.82
N GLU A 493 34.20 88.73 -52.46
CA GLU A 493 33.21 87.91 -53.26
C GLU A 493 33.69 86.95 -54.41
N THR A 494 33.04 85.88 -54.95
CA THR A 494 31.90 84.92 -54.67
C THR A 494 31.95 83.78 -55.75
N ASP A 495 31.87 82.46 -55.47
CA ASP A 495 30.70 81.53 -55.30
C ASP A 495 30.27 80.68 -56.55
N THR A 496 29.61 79.53 -56.30
CA THR A 496 28.71 78.68 -57.14
C THR A 496 29.20 77.43 -57.97
N SER A 497 28.44 76.32 -57.82
CA SER A 497 28.14 75.20 -58.78
C SER A 497 29.20 74.10 -59.11
N VAL A 498 28.89 72.80 -59.42
CA VAL A 498 27.65 71.95 -59.32
C VAL A 498 27.95 70.43 -59.56
N GLU A 499 27.11 69.51 -59.03
CA GLU A 499 26.90 68.05 -59.36
C GLU A 499 28.05 67.00 -59.29
N GLY A 500 27.81 65.69 -59.10
CA GLY A 500 26.57 64.94 -58.79
C GLY A 500 26.67 63.39 -58.90
N SER A 501 25.62 62.66 -58.47
CA SER A 501 25.29 61.21 -58.69
C SER A 501 26.16 60.11 -58.02
N ALA A 502 25.66 58.89 -57.68
CA ALA A 502 24.29 58.34 -57.49
C ALA A 502 24.32 56.91 -56.86
N GLU A 503 23.21 56.48 -56.23
CA GLU A 503 22.75 55.08 -55.92
C GLU A 503 23.68 54.17 -55.03
N GLY A 504 23.21 53.15 -54.28
CA GLY A 504 21.87 52.59 -53.98
C GLY A 504 21.94 51.39 -52.99
N GLU A 505 20.79 50.72 -52.70
CA GLU A 505 20.60 49.48 -51.89
C GLU A 505 20.75 49.64 -50.33
N ASN A 506 19.90 49.10 -49.42
CA ASN A 506 19.27 47.78 -49.15
C ASN A 506 20.23 46.73 -48.52
N THR A 507 19.88 45.85 -47.56
CA THR A 507 18.82 45.70 -46.51
C THR A 507 19.22 44.51 -45.59
N GLU A 508 18.59 44.36 -44.41
CA GLU A 508 18.38 43.09 -43.65
C GLU A 508 19.59 42.27 -43.09
N ASP A 509 19.81 42.43 -41.78
CA ASP A 509 19.51 41.46 -40.70
C ASP A 509 20.30 40.13 -40.48
N SER A 510 20.61 39.92 -39.18
CA SER A 510 20.57 38.67 -38.41
C SER A 510 21.71 37.62 -38.36
N HIS A 511 21.95 37.18 -37.10
CA HIS A 511 22.54 35.91 -36.65
C HIS A 511 24.03 35.67 -36.98
N SER A 512 24.83 34.92 -36.20
CA SER A 512 24.70 34.36 -34.84
C SER A 512 26.09 33.90 -34.37
N GLU A 513 26.47 34.12 -33.11
CA GLU A 513 27.68 33.51 -32.52
C GLU A 513 27.35 32.65 -31.29
N SER A 514 28.10 31.57 -31.11
CA SER A 514 27.82 30.53 -30.11
C SER A 514 29.09 29.81 -29.65
N ASP A 515 29.11 29.48 -28.36
CA ASP A 515 29.87 28.40 -27.72
C ASP A 515 31.42 28.46 -27.56
N LYS A 516 31.80 28.80 -26.30
CA LYS A 516 32.48 27.94 -25.30
C LYS A 516 34.02 27.73 -25.29
N SER A 517 34.45 27.50 -24.05
CA SER A 517 35.61 26.74 -23.52
C SER A 517 37.03 27.31 -23.59
N ASP A 518 37.50 27.77 -22.42
CA ASP A 518 38.58 27.17 -21.58
C ASP A 518 39.93 26.80 -22.21
N GLY A 519 41.05 27.30 -21.64
CA GLY A 519 42.38 27.13 -22.27
C GLY A 519 43.68 27.34 -21.46
N ASN A 520 43.66 27.29 -20.12
CA ASN A 520 44.80 26.90 -19.24
C ASN A 520 46.19 27.63 -19.28
N THR A 521 46.61 28.15 -18.11
CA THR A 521 47.98 28.14 -17.49
C THR A 521 49.22 28.90 -18.06
N THR A 522 49.85 29.65 -17.12
CA THR A 522 51.30 29.81 -16.82
C THR A 522 52.32 30.30 -17.85
N GLU A 523 53.10 31.32 -17.45
CA GLU A 523 54.50 31.12 -17.02
C GLU A 523 55.02 32.28 -16.12
N GLU A 524 55.97 31.98 -15.22
CA GLU A 524 56.76 32.96 -14.45
C GLU A 524 58.11 33.22 -15.17
N GLY A 525 58.80 34.37 -14.98
CA GLY A 525 59.99 34.63 -15.82
C GLY A 525 60.95 35.81 -15.57
N ASN A 526 61.19 36.24 -14.33
CA ASN A 526 62.48 36.80 -13.83
C ASN A 526 63.35 37.78 -14.69
N THR A 527 63.54 39.01 -14.19
CA THR A 527 64.85 39.69 -13.90
C THR A 527 64.54 40.96 -13.08
N ASP A 528 65.18 41.39 -11.99
CA ASP A 528 66.54 41.28 -11.41
C ASP A 528 67.24 42.67 -11.40
N ALA A 529 68.00 42.93 -10.33
CA ALA A 529 68.67 44.18 -9.93
C ALA A 529 67.79 45.43 -9.71
N GLY A 530 68.02 46.24 -8.67
CA GLY A 530 68.95 46.07 -7.55
C GLY A 530 68.95 47.28 -6.61
N ASP A 531 69.01 47.03 -5.30
CA ASP A 531 69.03 48.04 -4.24
C ASP A 531 70.44 48.28 -3.69
N SER A 532 70.77 49.52 -3.28
CA SER A 532 71.77 49.89 -2.25
C SER A 532 72.00 51.40 -2.14
N GLU A 533 72.22 51.88 -0.91
CA GLU A 533 72.51 53.27 -0.59
C GLU A 533 74.03 53.63 -0.62
N SER A 534 74.28 54.94 -0.68
CA SER A 534 75.30 55.67 0.11
C SER A 534 76.77 55.84 -0.37
N ASN A 535 77.16 57.12 -0.32
CA ASN A 535 78.31 57.70 0.40
C ASN A 535 79.67 58.06 -0.26
N GLN A 536 80.07 59.28 0.13
CA GLN A 536 81.42 59.85 0.37
C GLN A 536 82.42 60.12 -0.78
N GLU A 537 82.71 61.43 -0.93
CA GLU A 537 84.06 62.05 -1.01
C GLU A 537 84.90 61.83 -2.30
N GLN A 538 85.86 62.69 -2.70
CA GLN A 538 86.45 63.91 -2.10
C GLN A 538 87.11 64.80 -3.20
N GLN A 539 87.32 66.11 -2.92
CA GLN A 539 88.22 67.05 -3.65
C GLN A 539 87.83 67.39 -5.12
N GLY A 540 88.27 68.51 -5.75
CA GLY A 540 89.01 69.67 -5.23
C GLY A 540 89.30 70.76 -6.30
N THR A 541 89.02 72.03 -5.94
CA THR A 541 89.47 73.33 -6.50
C THR A 541 90.27 73.45 -7.83
N SER A 542 89.74 74.24 -8.77
CA SER A 542 90.46 75.28 -9.56
C SER A 542 89.39 76.26 -10.10
N ASN A 543 89.42 77.58 -9.89
CA ASN A 543 90.39 78.63 -10.30
C ASN A 543 90.52 78.81 -11.82
N HIS A 544 89.65 79.66 -12.38
CA HIS A 544 89.86 80.72 -13.39
C HIS A 544 88.73 81.73 -13.06
N GLU A 545 88.90 83.04 -12.81
CA GLU A 545 89.92 84.00 -13.26
C GLU A 545 90.03 84.11 -14.79
N ASP A 546 89.35 85.12 -15.33
CA ASP A 546 89.77 85.85 -16.52
C ASP A 546 89.29 87.31 -16.38
N GLU A 547 90.17 88.16 -15.84
CA GLU A 547 89.97 89.60 -15.68
C GLU A 547 90.52 90.33 -16.91
N ILE A 548 89.64 90.93 -17.73
CA ILE A 548 90.08 91.74 -18.87
C ILE A 548 90.06 93.23 -18.50
N THR A 549 91.08 93.65 -17.74
CA THR A 549 91.63 95.00 -17.87
C THR A 549 92.80 94.97 -18.85
N GLU A 550 92.82 95.87 -19.83
CA GLU A 550 94.03 96.59 -20.30
C GLU A 550 93.53 97.75 -21.20
N GLN A 551 93.69 99.00 -20.77
CA GLN A 551 94.88 99.87 -20.86
C GLN A 551 94.92 100.72 -22.15
N GLY A 552 95.01 102.03 -21.95
CA GLY A 552 95.19 103.05 -22.99
C GLY A 552 96.03 104.22 -22.46
N GLY A 553 97.04 103.92 -21.65
CA GLY A 553 97.88 104.93 -21.01
C GLY A 553 98.94 105.49 -21.96
N PHE A 554 98.93 106.80 -22.17
CA PHE A 554 100.07 107.54 -22.69
C PHE A 554 100.42 108.68 -21.72
N GLY A 555 101.55 108.52 -21.02
CA GLY A 555 102.11 109.53 -20.13
C GLY A 555 103.61 109.68 -20.37
N TYR A 556 103.98 110.65 -21.21
CA TYR A 556 105.32 111.24 -21.34
C TYR A 556 105.14 112.66 -21.91
N GLY A 557 105.83 113.70 -21.46
CA GLY A 557 106.80 113.80 -20.37
C GLY A 557 107.26 115.25 -20.18
N GLU A 558 108.08 115.54 -19.17
CA GLU A 558 108.63 116.88 -18.96
C GLU A 558 109.80 117.21 -19.90
N SER A 559 109.78 118.40 -20.50
CA SER A 559 110.92 119.18 -21.03
C SER A 559 110.38 120.60 -21.28
N ASN A 560 110.81 121.69 -20.63
CA ASN A 560 112.12 122.13 -20.14
C ASN A 560 113.10 122.45 -21.28
N GLN A 561 113.46 123.73 -21.40
CA GLN A 561 114.21 124.35 -22.53
C GLN A 561 113.43 124.33 -23.86
N LEU A 562 113.61 125.23 -24.83
CA LEU A 562 114.58 126.33 -25.09
C LEU A 562 113.72 127.61 -25.37
N SER A 563 114.04 128.86 -25.02
CA SER A 563 115.30 129.61 -25.17
C SER A 563 115.74 129.79 -26.64
N ASP A 564 116.13 131.02 -26.98
CA ASP A 564 117.00 131.41 -28.10
C ASP A 564 116.73 130.83 -29.50
N LEU A 565 115.71 131.37 -30.17
CA LEU A 565 115.75 131.81 -31.57
C LEU A 565 114.55 132.77 -31.78
N LEU A 566 114.69 134.06 -32.12
CA LEU A 566 115.77 134.77 -32.81
C LEU A 566 116.15 136.09 -32.12
N ALA A 567 117.19 136.05 -31.30
CA ALA A 567 118.23 137.07 -31.29
C ALA A 567 119.54 136.29 -31.45
N GLY A 568 120.34 136.42 -32.51
CA GLY A 568 120.32 137.24 -33.73
C GLY A 568 121.71 137.10 -34.38
N PRO A 569 122.07 137.87 -35.42
CA PRO A 569 123.47 138.18 -35.69
C PRO A 569 123.79 139.56 -35.10
N GLU A 570 124.59 139.59 -34.03
CA GLU A 570 124.95 140.82 -33.32
C GLU A 570 126.30 141.38 -33.80
N THR A 571 126.57 142.65 -33.47
CA THR A 571 127.88 143.35 -33.47
C THR A 571 128.41 143.93 -34.80
N THR A 572 129.46 144.75 -34.65
CA THR A 572 130.26 145.47 -35.66
C THR A 572 129.64 146.73 -36.29
N ALA A 573 129.90 147.86 -35.63
CA ALA A 573 130.05 149.17 -36.28
C ALA A 573 131.36 149.20 -37.11
N PRO A 574 131.67 150.34 -37.75
CA PRO A 574 132.60 151.25 -37.06
C PRO A 574 132.04 152.66 -36.85
N GLU A 575 132.53 153.28 -35.78
CA GLU A 575 132.31 154.69 -35.45
C GLU A 575 133.04 155.62 -36.44
N GLN A 576 132.66 156.91 -36.47
CA GLN A 576 133.66 157.98 -36.41
C GLN A 576 133.09 159.34 -35.96
N ASN A 577 133.60 159.82 -34.82
CA ASN A 577 134.03 161.22 -34.62
C ASN A 577 135.03 161.58 -35.74
N GLU A 578 135.21 162.80 -36.25
CA GLU A 578 134.66 164.16 -36.09
C GLU A 578 134.84 164.82 -37.50
N GLN A 579 134.63 166.09 -37.86
CA GLN A 579 134.86 167.37 -37.20
C GLN A 579 134.28 168.50 -38.11
N ASP A 580 134.60 169.77 -37.83
CA ASP A 580 134.16 170.94 -38.62
C ASP A 580 134.63 170.95 -40.09
N ASP A 581 133.72 171.42 -40.97
CA ASP A 581 133.91 172.15 -42.24
C ASP A 581 134.72 171.56 -43.44
N THR A 582 134.20 171.82 -44.66
CA THR A 582 134.83 171.72 -46.02
C THR A 582 134.86 170.39 -46.86
N ASN A 583 133.87 170.27 -47.76
CA ASN A 583 133.96 169.94 -49.22
C ASN A 583 134.02 168.48 -49.84
N GLN A 584 132.93 168.11 -50.55
CA GLN A 584 132.79 167.38 -51.86
C GLN A 584 132.90 165.82 -52.10
N SER A 585 131.75 165.23 -52.53
CA SER A 585 131.51 164.40 -53.78
C SER A 585 131.15 162.86 -53.79
N GLY A 586 129.84 162.52 -53.89
CA GLY A 586 129.21 161.69 -54.98
C GLY A 586 128.86 160.17 -54.88
N GLN A 587 127.57 159.79 -54.70
CA GLN A 587 126.82 158.56 -55.18
C GLN A 587 125.38 158.49 -54.56
N SER A 588 124.37 157.63 -54.85
CA SER A 588 124.02 156.59 -55.88
C SER A 588 122.45 156.47 -55.99
N ASN A 589 121.81 155.43 -56.61
CA ASN A 589 120.32 155.33 -56.72
C ASN A 589 119.60 153.95 -56.60
N GLU A 590 120.25 152.78 -56.62
CA GLU A 590 119.53 151.48 -56.78
C GLU A 590 118.94 150.89 -55.47
N ASP A 591 119.54 151.19 -54.31
CA ASP A 591 119.21 150.55 -53.03
C ASP A 591 117.81 150.87 -52.47
N LEU A 592 117.24 152.03 -52.80
CA LEU A 592 115.92 152.46 -52.30
C LEU A 592 114.78 151.51 -52.70
N ILE A 593 114.89 150.89 -53.88
CA ILE A 593 113.87 150.01 -54.46
C ILE A 593 113.69 148.76 -53.59
N ASN A 594 114.79 148.11 -53.22
CA ASN A 594 114.79 146.88 -52.43
C ASN A 594 114.21 147.10 -51.02
N GLN A 595 114.40 148.30 -50.46
CA GLN A 595 113.91 148.64 -49.13
C GLN A 595 112.38 148.82 -49.09
N LEU A 596 111.78 149.39 -50.14
CA LEU A 596 110.33 149.53 -50.29
C LEU A 596 109.64 148.18 -50.54
N GLU A 597 110.22 147.32 -51.38
CA GLU A 597 109.67 145.99 -51.67
C GLU A 597 109.55 145.13 -50.40
N LYS A 598 110.51 145.22 -49.47
CA LYS A 598 110.44 144.51 -48.18
C LYS A 598 109.27 144.97 -47.29
N GLN A 599 109.04 146.29 -47.17
CA GLN A 599 107.98 146.84 -46.31
C GLN A 599 106.57 146.43 -46.77
N ILE A 600 106.37 146.29 -48.09
CA ILE A 600 105.11 145.86 -48.69
C ILE A 600 104.77 144.40 -48.30
N VAL A 601 105.78 143.53 -48.21
CA VAL A 601 105.62 142.13 -47.77
C VAL A 601 105.37 142.02 -46.26
N GLU A 602 106.04 142.84 -45.45
CA GLU A 602 105.78 142.91 -43.99
C GLU A 602 104.36 143.41 -43.68
N LEU A 603 103.81 144.31 -44.49
CA LEU A 603 102.41 144.76 -44.41
C LEU A 603 101.40 143.64 -44.73
N ASP A 604 101.65 142.82 -45.76
CA ASP A 604 100.79 141.66 -46.09
C ASP A 604 100.72 140.65 -44.93
N ALA A 605 101.87 140.37 -44.30
CA ALA A 605 101.91 139.47 -43.14
C ALA A 605 101.09 139.99 -41.95
N GLN A 606 101.11 141.30 -41.71
CA GLN A 606 100.28 141.93 -40.67
C GLN A 606 98.79 141.88 -41.00
N ILE A 607 98.41 142.18 -42.25
CA ILE A 607 97.02 142.12 -42.73
C ILE A 607 96.45 140.70 -42.56
N ALA A 608 97.17 139.67 -43.00
CA ALA A 608 96.76 138.28 -42.86
C ALA A 608 96.60 137.85 -41.39
N SER A 609 97.50 138.31 -40.49
CA SER A 609 97.41 138.02 -39.06
C SER A 609 96.17 138.65 -38.42
N LEU A 610 95.85 139.91 -38.75
CA LEU A 610 94.66 140.60 -38.25
C LEU A 610 93.35 140.00 -38.80
N GLN A 611 93.34 139.54 -40.05
CA GLN A 611 92.22 138.78 -40.63
C GLN A 611 92.02 137.44 -39.90
N GLY A 612 93.10 136.75 -39.54
CA GLY A 612 93.06 135.55 -38.69
C GLY A 612 92.42 135.81 -37.33
N LEU A 613 92.83 136.89 -36.64
CA LEU A 613 92.24 137.29 -35.36
C LEU A 613 90.75 137.65 -35.48
N GLN A 614 90.35 138.32 -36.56
CA GLN A 614 88.94 138.63 -36.83
C GLN A 614 88.10 137.35 -36.96
N ASN A 615 88.61 136.31 -37.62
CA ASN A 615 87.92 135.02 -37.74
C ASN A 615 87.77 134.29 -36.38
N VAL A 616 88.78 134.37 -35.50
CA VAL A 616 88.68 133.81 -34.13
C VAL A 616 87.60 134.53 -33.31
N LEU A 617 87.54 135.86 -33.37
CA LEU A 617 86.51 136.64 -32.69
C LEU A 617 85.10 136.35 -33.26
N ALA A 618 84.97 136.15 -34.57
CA ALA A 618 83.73 135.72 -35.21
C ALA A 618 83.28 134.33 -34.70
N GLY A 619 84.22 133.38 -34.62
CA GLY A 619 83.98 132.06 -34.04
C GLY A 619 83.49 132.12 -32.60
N ASN A 620 84.10 132.96 -31.76
CA ASN A 620 83.68 133.13 -30.37
C ASN A 620 82.26 133.70 -30.24
N VAL A 621 81.88 134.69 -31.05
CA VAL A 621 80.50 135.22 -31.07
C VAL A 621 79.52 134.15 -31.57
N GLY A 622 79.91 133.38 -32.60
CA GLY A 622 79.13 132.26 -33.13
C GLY A 622 78.89 131.15 -32.11
N MET A 623 79.90 130.77 -31.31
CA MET A 623 79.76 129.78 -30.24
C MET A 623 78.82 130.25 -29.12
N ILE A 624 78.89 131.53 -28.73
CA ILE A 624 77.98 132.11 -27.71
C ILE A 624 76.53 132.09 -28.22
N ALA A 625 76.30 132.51 -29.46
CA ALA A 625 74.98 132.45 -30.08
C ALA A 625 74.47 131.01 -30.24
N GLY A 626 75.34 130.07 -30.62
CA GLY A 626 75.04 128.63 -30.70
C GLY A 626 74.66 128.04 -29.35
N THR A 627 75.39 128.39 -28.29
CA THR A 627 75.04 128.01 -26.91
C THR A 627 73.67 128.54 -26.50
N LYS A 628 73.34 129.80 -26.82
CA LYS A 628 71.97 130.32 -26.58
C LYS A 628 70.92 129.52 -27.34
N ILE A 629 71.10 129.29 -28.64
CA ILE A 629 70.15 128.54 -29.47
C ILE A 629 69.98 127.10 -28.97
N TYR A 630 71.03 126.50 -28.40
CA TYR A 630 70.96 125.18 -27.75
C TYR A 630 70.07 125.22 -26.49
N PHE A 631 70.32 126.15 -25.57
CA PHE A 631 69.46 126.32 -24.39
C PHE A 631 68.02 126.67 -24.77
N ASP A 632 67.79 127.56 -25.73
CA ASP A 632 66.45 127.93 -26.21
C ASP A 632 65.68 126.70 -26.75
N LYS A 633 66.36 125.78 -27.45
CA LYS A 633 65.76 124.52 -27.94
C LYS A 633 65.46 123.53 -26.82
N VAL A 634 66.32 123.42 -25.81
CA VAL A 634 66.09 122.58 -24.62
C VAL A 634 64.90 123.14 -23.82
N GLU A 635 64.85 124.45 -23.59
CA GLU A 635 63.79 125.16 -22.88
C GLU A 635 62.43 125.02 -23.59
N GLN A 636 62.41 125.02 -24.93
CA GLN A 636 61.20 124.72 -25.74
C GLN A 636 60.77 123.24 -25.68
N SER A 637 61.69 122.31 -25.40
CA SER A 637 61.40 120.87 -25.39
C SER A 637 60.89 120.36 -24.03
N ILE A 638 61.30 121.00 -22.93
CA ILE A 638 60.94 120.59 -21.56
C ILE A 638 59.41 120.57 -21.30
N PRO A 639 58.58 121.53 -21.76
CA PRO A 639 57.13 121.46 -21.55
C PRO A 639 56.48 120.20 -22.15
N ALA A 640 56.95 119.74 -23.31
CA ALA A 640 56.46 118.52 -23.94
C ALA A 640 56.92 117.25 -23.18
N LEU A 641 58.14 117.26 -22.62
CA LEU A 641 58.63 116.19 -21.75
C LEU A 641 57.86 116.12 -20.42
N ILE A 642 57.56 117.27 -19.80
CA ILE A 642 56.73 117.34 -18.59
C ILE A 642 55.34 116.79 -18.89
N GLU A 643 54.70 117.24 -19.97
CA GLU A 643 53.36 116.78 -20.33
C GLU A 643 53.31 115.28 -20.66
N GLY A 644 54.30 114.77 -21.41
CA GLY A 644 54.45 113.33 -21.64
C GLY A 644 54.66 112.54 -20.33
N SER A 645 55.40 113.09 -19.37
CA SER A 645 55.58 112.47 -18.04
C SER A 645 54.32 112.51 -17.17
N ASN A 646 53.49 113.56 -17.29
CA ASN A 646 52.19 113.66 -16.62
C ASN A 646 51.24 112.60 -17.17
N GLN A 647 51.12 112.50 -18.49
CA GLN A 647 50.25 111.52 -19.16
C GLN A 647 50.72 110.09 -18.91
N LEU A 648 52.04 109.83 -18.91
CA LEU A 648 52.58 108.52 -18.52
C LEU A 648 52.22 108.17 -17.07
N LYS A 649 52.31 109.13 -16.15
CA LYS A 649 51.92 108.95 -14.74
C LYS A 649 50.43 108.63 -14.60
N GLU A 650 49.54 109.41 -15.21
CA GLU A 650 48.08 109.19 -15.09
C GLU A 650 47.63 107.84 -15.67
N ASN A 651 48.18 107.47 -16.83
CA ASN A 651 47.95 106.15 -17.44
C ASN A 651 48.52 105.02 -16.57
N TYR A 652 49.71 105.19 -15.98
CA TYR A 652 50.33 104.15 -15.16
C TYR A 652 49.71 104.03 -13.76
N GLU A 653 49.25 105.11 -13.14
CA GLU A 653 48.47 105.04 -11.89
C GLU A 653 47.15 104.28 -12.11
N THR A 654 46.51 104.49 -13.27
CA THR A 654 45.32 103.72 -13.69
C THR A 654 45.66 102.23 -13.88
N PHE A 655 46.76 101.91 -14.56
CA PHE A 655 47.24 100.54 -14.75
C PHE A 655 47.60 99.84 -13.42
N ASN A 656 48.35 100.53 -12.55
CA ASN A 656 48.76 100.05 -11.23
C ASN A 656 47.53 99.76 -10.34
N GLY A 657 46.51 100.62 -10.39
CA GLY A 657 45.21 100.37 -9.74
C GLY A 657 44.55 99.07 -10.24
N LYS A 658 44.60 98.78 -11.54
CA LYS A 658 44.08 97.52 -12.10
C LYS A 658 44.93 96.29 -11.77
N ILE A 659 46.24 96.43 -11.61
CA ILE A 659 47.08 95.36 -11.04
C ILE A 659 46.69 95.07 -9.58
N GLY A 660 46.37 96.11 -8.79
CA GLY A 660 45.84 95.96 -7.44
C GLY A 660 44.47 95.25 -7.39
N GLU A 661 43.51 95.65 -8.23
CA GLU A 661 42.20 94.99 -8.35
C GLU A 661 42.33 93.50 -8.74
N LEU A 662 43.21 93.19 -9.71
CA LEU A 662 43.49 91.83 -10.13
C LEU A 662 44.16 91.00 -9.02
N ALA A 663 45.10 91.59 -8.27
CA ALA A 663 45.76 90.93 -7.16
C ALA A 663 44.80 90.54 -6.03
N GLU A 664 43.87 91.42 -5.65
CA GLU A 664 42.84 91.07 -4.65
C GLU A 664 41.84 90.02 -5.18
N MET A 665 41.50 90.05 -6.47
CA MET A 665 40.70 88.99 -7.10
C MET A 665 41.40 87.63 -7.05
N LEU A 666 42.70 87.58 -7.36
CA LEU A 666 43.50 86.36 -7.31
C LEU A 666 43.69 85.84 -5.87
N LYS A 667 43.86 86.73 -4.88
CA LYS A 667 43.85 86.34 -3.45
C LYS A 667 42.50 85.74 -3.04
N GLY A 668 41.39 86.35 -3.46
CA GLY A 668 40.05 85.81 -3.21
C GLY A 668 39.85 84.42 -3.81
N MET A 669 40.31 84.21 -5.05
CA MET A 669 40.31 82.90 -5.71
C MET A 669 41.20 81.88 -4.99
N LEU A 670 42.38 82.27 -4.48
CA LEU A 670 43.24 81.38 -3.70
C LEU A 670 42.59 80.93 -2.39
N THR A 671 41.94 81.83 -1.66
CA THR A 671 41.19 81.48 -0.44
C THR A 671 40.09 80.46 -0.75
N GLN A 672 39.29 80.70 -1.78
CA GLN A 672 38.23 79.79 -2.22
C GLN A 672 38.78 78.44 -2.73
N MET A 673 39.96 78.43 -3.36
CA MET A 673 40.66 77.21 -3.77
C MET A 673 41.14 76.40 -2.55
N GLY A 674 41.58 77.07 -1.47
CA GLY A 674 41.90 76.45 -0.19
C GLY A 674 40.67 75.82 0.47
N GLU A 675 39.57 76.57 0.58
CA GLU A 675 38.29 76.06 1.11
C GLU A 675 37.76 74.86 0.30
N LEU A 676 37.86 74.91 -1.04
CA LEU A 676 37.50 73.80 -1.92
C LEU A 676 38.41 72.59 -1.70
N LYS A 677 39.73 72.79 -1.58
CA LYS A 677 40.71 71.74 -1.30
C LYS A 677 40.44 71.05 0.04
N ASP A 678 40.16 71.80 1.10
CA ASP A 678 39.85 71.22 2.41
C ASP A 678 38.48 70.52 2.43
N GLY A 679 37.50 71.03 1.68
CA GLY A 679 36.23 70.33 1.42
C GLY A 679 36.43 69.00 0.68
N ILE A 680 37.27 68.97 -0.35
CA ILE A 680 37.59 67.74 -1.11
C ILE A 680 38.46 66.77 -0.28
N ASN A 681 39.40 67.26 0.54
CA ASN A 681 40.14 66.43 1.50
C ASN A 681 39.16 65.70 2.43
N THR A 682 38.28 66.47 3.09
CA THR A 682 37.25 65.93 3.99
C THR A 682 36.32 64.94 3.29
N LEU A 683 35.85 65.27 2.08
CA LEU A 683 34.99 64.38 1.30
C LEU A 683 35.71 63.08 0.90
N THR A 684 37.00 63.14 0.56
CA THR A 684 37.81 61.96 0.25
C THR A 684 37.93 61.04 1.47
N GLU A 685 38.30 61.59 2.63
CA GLU A 685 38.43 60.83 3.89
C GLU A 685 37.10 60.18 4.33
N GLN A 686 35.98 60.89 4.20
CA GLN A 686 34.65 60.31 4.49
C GLN A 686 34.22 59.28 3.45
N TYR A 687 34.64 59.43 2.20
CA TYR A 687 34.34 58.44 1.16
C TYR A 687 35.21 57.17 1.30
N ASP A 688 36.45 57.28 1.77
CA ASP A 688 37.29 56.12 2.12
C ASP A 688 36.66 55.24 3.20
N LEU A 689 35.99 55.86 4.19
CA LEU A 689 35.21 55.14 5.21
C LEU A 689 33.95 54.49 4.63
N LEU A 690 33.27 55.16 3.69
CA LEU A 690 32.08 54.61 3.01
C LEU A 690 32.43 53.43 2.11
N ASP A 691 33.47 53.55 1.30
CA ASP A 691 34.05 52.47 0.47
C ASP A 691 34.42 51.26 1.34
N THR A 692 35.12 51.48 2.46
CA THR A 692 35.44 50.42 3.43
C THR A 692 34.17 49.74 3.98
N GLY A 693 33.13 50.51 4.31
CA GLY A 693 31.84 49.98 4.77
C GLY A 693 31.06 49.22 3.70
N ILE A 694 31.14 49.63 2.43
CA ILE A 694 30.55 48.93 1.29
C ILE A 694 31.24 47.58 1.06
N ASN A 695 32.57 47.54 1.08
CA ASN A 695 33.32 46.29 0.97
C ASN A 695 32.96 45.31 2.11
N GLN A 696 32.85 45.80 3.36
CA GLN A 696 32.42 44.99 4.51
C GLN A 696 30.96 44.50 4.40
N TYR A 697 30.07 45.28 3.78
CA TYR A 697 28.70 44.86 3.50
C TYR A 697 28.65 43.75 2.45
N THR A 698 29.37 43.90 1.32
CA THR A 698 29.48 42.87 0.27
C THR A 698 30.08 41.58 0.81
N GLU A 699 31.14 41.67 1.62
CA GLU A 699 31.69 40.55 2.39
C GLU A 699 30.68 39.88 3.33
N GLY A 700 29.68 40.62 3.81
CA GLY A 700 28.59 40.10 4.64
C GLY A 700 27.53 39.37 3.82
N VAL A 701 27.20 39.88 2.63
CA VAL A 701 26.27 39.23 1.68
C VAL A 701 26.84 37.90 1.21
N GLY A 702 28.10 37.85 0.79
CA GLY A 702 28.76 36.59 0.39
C GLY A 702 28.74 35.52 1.49
N LYS A 703 28.96 35.90 2.76
CA LYS A 703 28.88 34.97 3.91
C LYS A 703 27.44 34.51 4.20
N ILE A 704 26.43 35.31 3.87
CA ILE A 704 25.02 34.89 3.94
C ILE A 704 24.72 33.89 2.82
N LEU A 705 25.20 34.13 1.60
CA LEU A 705 25.05 33.22 0.46
C LEU A 705 25.73 31.86 0.72
N GLU A 706 26.98 31.86 1.22
CA GLU A 706 27.68 30.63 1.67
C GLU A 706 26.88 29.86 2.74
N GLY A 707 26.34 30.57 3.73
CA GLY A 707 25.51 29.98 4.78
C GLY A 707 24.16 29.47 4.27
N TYR A 708 23.60 30.09 3.22
CA TYR A 708 22.35 29.68 2.62
C TYR A 708 22.51 28.46 1.69
N GLY A 709 23.68 28.28 1.07
CA GLY A 709 24.05 27.03 0.39
C GLY A 709 23.99 25.80 1.30
N GLN A 710 24.29 25.96 2.59
CA GLN A 710 24.13 24.87 3.57
C GLN A 710 22.64 24.58 3.89
N VAL A 711 21.74 25.51 3.60
CA VAL A 711 20.29 25.34 3.75
C VAL A 711 19.69 24.67 2.50
N THR A 712 20.16 25.01 1.29
CA THR A 712 19.79 24.29 0.06
C THR A 712 20.25 22.83 0.12
N ASP A 713 21.51 22.58 0.45
CA ASP A 713 22.08 21.22 0.55
C ASP A 713 21.31 20.36 1.58
N GLY A 714 20.84 20.99 2.67
CA GLY A 714 20.05 20.34 3.72
C GLY A 714 18.58 20.10 3.34
N ALA A 715 18.01 20.94 2.47
CA ALA A 715 16.65 20.78 1.95
C ALA A 715 16.59 19.66 0.91
N GLU A 716 17.52 19.62 -0.04
CA GLU A 716 17.64 18.55 -1.05
C GLU A 716 17.76 17.17 -0.38
N GLN A 717 18.61 17.05 0.65
CA GLN A 717 18.75 15.83 1.46
C GLN A 717 17.46 15.43 2.20
N LEU A 718 16.64 16.41 2.60
CA LEU A 718 15.39 16.16 3.31
C LEU A 718 14.28 15.71 2.34
N VAL A 719 14.25 16.24 1.11
CA VAL A 719 13.37 15.80 0.01
C VAL A 719 13.74 14.41 -0.50
N ASP A 720 15.03 14.13 -0.74
CA ASP A 720 15.53 12.77 -1.06
C ASP A 720 15.21 11.77 0.07
N GLY A 721 15.27 12.22 1.33
CA GLY A 721 14.85 11.46 2.49
C GLY A 721 13.35 11.17 2.54
N SER A 722 12.50 12.15 2.23
CA SER A 722 11.04 11.94 2.22
C SER A 722 10.58 11.10 1.03
N GLY A 723 11.15 11.26 -0.17
CA GLY A 723 10.81 10.41 -1.32
C GLY A 723 11.13 8.92 -1.10
N LYS A 724 12.19 8.63 -0.34
CA LYS A 724 12.51 7.26 0.13
C LYS A 724 11.51 6.76 1.16
N LEU A 725 11.03 7.63 2.05
CA LEU A 725 9.98 7.29 3.01
C LEU A 725 8.62 7.05 2.33
N VAL A 726 8.26 7.87 1.33
CA VAL A 726 7.08 7.66 0.46
C VAL A 726 7.15 6.27 -0.16
N THR A 727 8.27 5.94 -0.81
CA THR A 727 8.48 4.63 -1.45
C THR A 727 8.28 3.49 -0.45
N GLY A 728 8.99 3.52 0.69
CA GLY A 728 8.88 2.47 1.72
C GLY A 728 7.52 2.40 2.42
N SER A 729 6.75 3.49 2.44
CA SER A 729 5.36 3.49 2.94
C SER A 729 4.37 2.90 1.94
N HIS A 730 4.66 2.99 0.63
CA HIS A 730 3.91 2.29 -0.43
C HIS A 730 4.20 0.79 -0.37
N ASP A 731 5.48 0.41 -0.30
CA ASP A 731 5.91 -0.99 -0.16
C ASP A 731 5.28 -1.67 1.08
N LEU A 732 5.15 -0.92 2.18
CA LEU A 732 4.48 -1.39 3.41
C LEU A 732 2.97 -1.55 3.23
N TYR A 733 2.31 -0.57 2.61
CA TYR A 733 0.86 -0.63 2.35
C TYR A 733 0.50 -1.79 1.41
N ASP A 734 1.21 -1.93 0.29
CA ASP A 734 1.00 -3.02 -0.66
C ASP A 734 1.25 -4.38 0.02
N GLY A 735 2.30 -4.46 0.87
CA GLY A 735 2.55 -5.65 1.70
C GLY A 735 1.47 -5.95 2.75
N THR A 736 0.73 -4.96 3.24
CA THR A 736 -0.44 -5.18 4.10
C THR A 736 -1.70 -5.60 3.31
N VAL A 737 -1.84 -5.18 2.06
CA VAL A 737 -2.89 -5.69 1.15
C VAL A 737 -2.67 -7.18 0.86
N ASP A 738 -1.46 -7.56 0.43
CA ASP A 738 -1.07 -8.96 0.20
C ASP A 738 -1.31 -9.84 1.45
N MET A 739 -0.98 -9.32 2.64
CA MET A 739 -1.21 -10.01 3.90
C MET A 739 -2.71 -10.18 4.21
N LEU A 740 -3.52 -9.14 3.98
CA LEU A 740 -4.95 -9.17 4.22
C LEU A 740 -5.67 -10.14 3.28
N GLU A 741 -5.30 -10.21 2.00
CA GLU A 741 -5.83 -11.22 1.07
C GLU A 741 -5.57 -12.65 1.58
N GLY A 742 -4.34 -12.94 2.03
CA GLY A 742 -3.98 -14.24 2.61
C GLY A 742 -4.70 -14.57 3.93
N ILE A 743 -5.02 -13.57 4.75
CA ILE A 743 -5.83 -13.77 5.97
C ILE A 743 -7.30 -14.03 5.63
N VAL A 744 -7.85 -13.37 4.59
CA VAL A 744 -9.22 -13.65 4.11
C VAL A 744 -9.33 -15.09 3.57
N GLU A 745 -8.36 -15.56 2.78
CA GLU A 745 -8.33 -16.96 2.31
C GLU A 745 -8.28 -17.95 3.50
N PHE A 746 -7.53 -17.64 4.55
CA PHE A 746 -7.49 -18.45 5.78
C PHE A 746 -8.81 -18.44 6.57
N TYR A 747 -9.47 -17.28 6.66
CA TYR A 747 -10.80 -17.16 7.28
C TYR A 747 -11.86 -17.98 6.54
N ASP A 748 -11.89 -17.93 5.20
CA ASP A 748 -12.82 -18.71 4.39
C ASP A 748 -12.52 -20.23 4.47
N ALA A 749 -11.23 -20.61 4.52
CA ALA A 749 -10.82 -21.99 4.70
C ALA A 749 -11.19 -22.56 6.09
N THR A 750 -11.06 -21.77 7.16
CA THR A 750 -11.50 -22.19 8.51
C THR A 750 -13.03 -22.27 8.62
N GLY A 751 -13.77 -21.40 7.92
CA GLY A 751 -15.23 -21.52 7.81
C GLY A 751 -15.64 -22.83 7.13
N THR A 752 -14.96 -23.16 6.02
CA THR A 752 -15.15 -24.43 5.30
C THR A 752 -14.82 -25.64 6.18
N LEU A 753 -13.80 -25.55 7.05
CA LEU A 753 -13.48 -26.61 8.01
C LEU A 753 -14.59 -26.79 9.06
N ARG A 754 -15.05 -25.70 9.68
CA ARG A 754 -16.15 -25.72 10.68
C ARG A 754 -17.44 -26.30 10.10
N ASP A 755 -17.80 -25.88 8.89
CA ASP A 755 -19.03 -26.36 8.25
C ASP A 755 -18.92 -27.86 7.92
N GLY A 756 -17.74 -28.34 7.49
CA GLY A 756 -17.46 -29.76 7.29
C GLY A 756 -17.37 -30.60 8.58
N THR A 757 -17.00 -30.01 9.72
CA THR A 757 -17.10 -30.69 11.03
C THR A 757 -18.53 -30.75 11.55
N GLY A 758 -19.37 -29.77 11.18
CA GLY A 758 -20.82 -29.83 11.40
C GLY A 758 -21.48 -30.96 10.60
N GLU A 759 -21.17 -31.09 9.30
CA GLU A 759 -21.64 -32.23 8.48
C GLU A 759 -21.20 -33.59 9.05
N LEU A 760 -20.04 -33.65 9.71
CA LEU A 760 -19.56 -34.87 10.39
C LEU A 760 -20.33 -35.16 11.68
N ASP A 761 -20.66 -34.15 12.50
CA ASP A 761 -21.42 -34.30 13.74
C ASP A 761 -22.86 -34.76 13.48
N GLU A 762 -23.51 -34.20 12.44
CA GLU A 762 -24.80 -34.68 11.93
C GLU A 762 -24.69 -36.13 11.41
N GLY A 763 -23.63 -36.46 10.68
CA GLY A 763 -23.38 -37.82 10.17
C GLY A 763 -23.15 -38.88 11.25
N VAL A 764 -22.56 -38.51 12.40
CA VAL A 764 -22.43 -39.42 13.55
C VAL A 764 -23.75 -39.57 14.29
N ALA A 765 -24.57 -38.51 14.39
CA ALA A 765 -25.91 -38.61 14.97
C ALA A 765 -26.84 -39.53 14.16
N ASP A 766 -26.79 -39.46 12.83
CA ASP A 766 -27.49 -40.40 11.92
C ASP A 766 -26.99 -41.85 12.09
N LEU A 767 -25.68 -42.05 12.25
CA LEU A 767 -25.09 -43.36 12.53
C LEU A 767 -25.58 -43.92 13.87
N LEU A 768 -25.60 -43.11 14.94
CA LEU A 768 -26.09 -43.49 16.26
C LEU A 768 -27.58 -43.88 16.22
N ALA A 769 -28.42 -43.11 15.52
CA ALA A 769 -29.83 -43.47 15.32
C ALA A 769 -30.01 -44.80 14.56
N GLY A 770 -29.13 -45.07 13.59
CA GLY A 770 -29.06 -46.37 12.91
C GLY A 770 -28.64 -47.53 13.84
N ILE A 771 -27.70 -47.29 14.75
CA ILE A 771 -27.25 -48.29 15.74
C ILE A 771 -28.32 -48.54 16.80
N ILE A 772 -29.01 -47.52 17.31
CA ILE A 772 -30.16 -47.69 18.22
C ILE A 772 -31.24 -48.55 17.57
N THR A 773 -31.53 -48.31 16.28
CA THR A 773 -32.49 -49.12 15.51
C THR A 773 -32.03 -50.59 15.36
N LEU A 774 -30.72 -50.82 15.23
CA LEU A 774 -30.14 -52.18 15.23
C LEU A 774 -30.19 -52.83 16.62
N ASN A 775 -30.04 -52.03 17.69
CA ASN A 775 -30.05 -52.47 19.08
C ASN A 775 -31.46 -52.91 19.51
N ASP A 776 -32.49 -52.12 19.15
CA ASP A 776 -33.90 -52.50 19.29
C ASP A 776 -34.19 -53.82 18.54
N GLY A 777 -33.70 -53.96 17.30
CA GLY A 777 -33.86 -55.20 16.52
C GLY A 777 -33.13 -56.41 17.10
N ALA A 778 -31.95 -56.21 17.72
CA ALA A 778 -31.24 -57.25 18.46
C ALA A 778 -31.97 -57.65 19.75
N GLN A 779 -32.60 -56.67 20.44
CA GLN A 779 -33.45 -56.91 21.60
C GLN A 779 -34.72 -57.69 21.24
N GLU A 780 -35.43 -57.31 20.16
CA GLU A 780 -36.59 -58.08 19.66
C GLU A 780 -36.20 -59.52 19.29
N MET A 781 -35.04 -59.71 18.66
CA MET A 781 -34.53 -61.05 18.35
C MET A 781 -34.25 -61.86 19.62
N LYS A 782 -33.60 -61.25 20.62
CA LYS A 782 -33.26 -61.89 21.90
C LYS A 782 -34.50 -62.22 22.74
N ASP A 783 -35.48 -61.32 22.80
CA ASP A 783 -36.76 -61.59 23.46
C ASP A 783 -37.55 -62.68 22.73
N GLY A 784 -37.47 -62.71 21.39
CA GLY A 784 -38.05 -63.79 20.58
C GLY A 784 -37.41 -65.16 20.81
N THR A 785 -36.08 -65.24 20.99
CA THR A 785 -35.40 -66.50 21.32
C THR A 785 -35.67 -66.95 22.75
N VAL A 786 -35.77 -66.00 23.70
CA VAL A 786 -36.23 -66.27 25.07
C VAL A 786 -37.67 -66.79 25.06
N GLU A 787 -38.60 -66.16 24.32
CA GLU A 787 -39.98 -66.64 24.23
C GLU A 787 -40.07 -68.03 23.56
N MET A 788 -39.24 -68.29 22.55
CA MET A 788 -39.17 -69.61 21.91
C MET A 788 -38.67 -70.68 22.90
N ARG A 789 -37.56 -70.41 23.60
CA ARG A 789 -37.01 -71.27 24.65
C ARG A 789 -38.04 -71.56 25.74
N ASP A 790 -38.67 -70.53 26.29
CA ASP A 790 -39.60 -70.64 27.43
C ASP A 790 -40.95 -71.27 27.03
N LYS A 791 -41.33 -71.23 25.75
CA LYS A 791 -42.48 -72.00 25.21
C LYS A 791 -42.15 -73.47 24.95
N THR A 792 -40.90 -73.78 24.61
CA THR A 792 -40.45 -75.17 24.42
C THR A 792 -40.00 -75.84 25.72
N ASP A 793 -39.77 -75.09 26.80
CA ASP A 793 -39.46 -75.64 28.12
C ASP A 793 -40.56 -76.60 28.62
N GLY A 794 -40.12 -77.76 29.13
CA GLY A 794 -41.02 -78.87 29.48
C GLY A 794 -41.82 -79.43 28.29
N MET A 795 -41.35 -79.34 27.04
CA MET A 795 -41.98 -80.06 25.91
C MET A 795 -41.74 -81.57 26.02
N ASP A 796 -40.56 -81.96 26.47
CA ASP A 796 -40.19 -83.34 26.81
C ASP A 796 -41.24 -83.96 27.75
N THR A 797 -41.49 -83.36 28.92
CA THR A 797 -42.45 -83.93 29.88
C THR A 797 -43.87 -83.99 29.33
N LYS A 798 -44.30 -82.96 28.58
CA LYS A 798 -45.64 -82.92 27.97
C LYS A 798 -45.84 -83.97 26.87
N ILE A 799 -44.78 -84.35 26.16
CA ILE A 799 -44.83 -85.40 25.13
C ILE A 799 -44.97 -86.76 25.80
N THR A 800 -44.19 -87.05 26.85
CA THR A 800 -44.33 -88.28 27.64
C THR A 800 -45.72 -88.39 28.28
N ASP A 801 -46.19 -87.34 28.97
CA ASP A 801 -47.51 -87.32 29.63
C ASP A 801 -48.66 -87.67 28.66
N GLN A 802 -48.58 -87.24 27.39
CA GLN A 802 -49.60 -87.51 26.37
C GLN A 802 -49.51 -88.90 25.72
N ILE A 803 -48.34 -89.54 25.75
CA ILE A 803 -48.17 -90.92 25.31
C ILE A 803 -48.83 -91.87 26.32
N ASP A 804 -48.59 -91.65 27.62
CA ASP A 804 -49.19 -92.43 28.71
C ASP A 804 -50.73 -92.32 28.71
N GLU A 805 -51.30 -91.10 28.61
CA GLU A 805 -52.76 -90.90 28.57
C GLU A 805 -53.41 -91.63 27.37
N MET A 806 -52.71 -91.75 26.23
CA MET A 806 -53.22 -92.48 25.07
C MET A 806 -53.27 -94.00 25.28
N ILE A 807 -52.34 -94.56 26.07
CA ILE A 807 -52.27 -96.00 26.33
C ILE A 807 -53.41 -96.45 27.27
N ASP A 808 -53.61 -95.75 28.39
CA ASP A 808 -54.66 -96.06 29.37
C ASP A 808 -56.07 -96.02 28.75
N ASN A 809 -56.34 -95.06 27.85
CA ASN A 809 -57.64 -94.94 27.17
C ASN A 809 -57.95 -96.08 26.18
N ILE A 810 -56.97 -96.93 25.83
CA ILE A 810 -57.12 -98.01 24.85
C ILE A 810 -57.20 -99.40 25.51
N THR A 811 -56.56 -99.61 26.66
CA THR A 811 -56.45 -100.93 27.31
C THR A 811 -57.63 -101.29 28.22
N GLY A 812 -58.35 -100.30 28.75
CA GLY A 812 -59.60 -100.49 29.51
C GLY A 812 -59.46 -100.79 31.00
N GLY A 813 -58.27 -101.17 31.48
CA GLY A 813 -57.96 -101.36 32.90
C GLY A 813 -58.30 -102.75 33.49
N ASP A 814 -57.78 -103.02 34.68
CA ASP A 814 -58.05 -104.26 35.45
C ASP A 814 -59.38 -104.16 36.19
N HIS A 815 -60.32 -105.09 35.96
CA HIS A 815 -61.65 -105.14 36.58
C HIS A 815 -61.98 -106.54 37.13
N GLU A 816 -62.63 -106.60 38.31
CA GLU A 816 -63.02 -107.86 38.97
C GLU A 816 -64.41 -108.35 38.51
N THR A 817 -64.54 -109.65 38.23
CA THR A 817 -65.81 -110.25 37.79
C THR A 817 -66.86 -110.28 38.91
N THR A 818 -68.06 -109.77 38.64
CA THR A 818 -69.21 -109.79 39.55
C THR A 818 -70.32 -110.74 39.08
N SER A 819 -71.21 -111.15 39.99
CA SER A 819 -72.36 -112.02 39.68
C SER A 819 -73.49 -111.27 38.97
N PHE A 820 -74.10 -111.91 37.97
CA PHE A 820 -75.30 -111.37 37.32
C PHE A 820 -76.57 -111.69 38.13
N VAL A 821 -76.62 -112.82 38.85
CA VAL A 821 -77.83 -113.27 39.56
C VAL A 821 -77.99 -112.71 40.98
N SER A 822 -76.90 -112.39 41.68
CA SER A 822 -76.95 -111.68 42.96
C SER A 822 -75.58 -111.16 43.41
N GLU A 823 -75.50 -109.88 43.81
CA GLU A 823 -74.31 -109.27 44.44
C GLU A 823 -73.79 -110.03 45.67
N LYS A 824 -74.61 -110.90 46.28
CA LYS A 824 -74.21 -111.79 47.39
C LYS A 824 -73.26 -112.92 46.98
N ASN A 825 -73.13 -113.20 45.69
CA ASN A 825 -72.23 -114.20 45.16
C ASN A 825 -70.85 -113.55 44.91
N THR A 826 -70.01 -113.52 45.92
CA THR A 826 -68.71 -112.83 45.92
C THR A 826 -67.57 -113.63 45.28
N ASN A 827 -67.86 -114.77 44.65
CA ASN A 827 -66.87 -115.76 44.19
C ASN A 827 -67.17 -116.26 42.78
N VAL A 828 -67.38 -115.33 41.85
CA VAL A 828 -67.68 -115.63 40.44
C VAL A 828 -66.41 -115.56 39.59
N GLN A 829 -66.04 -116.68 39.00
CA GLN A 829 -64.84 -116.80 38.16
C GLN A 829 -65.05 -116.22 36.76
N SER A 830 -66.28 -116.30 36.25
CA SER A 830 -66.67 -115.80 34.93
C SER A 830 -68.20 -115.71 34.84
N VAL A 831 -68.71 -114.58 34.36
CA VAL A 831 -70.04 -114.51 33.73
C VAL A 831 -69.87 -114.64 32.22
N GLN A 832 -70.75 -115.37 31.55
CA GLN A 832 -70.88 -115.38 30.09
C GLN A 832 -72.35 -115.20 29.72
N PHE A 833 -72.64 -114.25 28.83
CA PHE A 833 -73.98 -114.07 28.29
C PHE A 833 -74.13 -114.84 26.97
N VAL A 834 -75.13 -115.70 26.88
CA VAL A 834 -75.46 -116.49 25.68
C VAL A 834 -76.92 -116.20 25.31
N ILE A 835 -77.09 -115.17 24.50
CA ILE A 835 -78.37 -114.57 24.12
C ILE A 835 -78.76 -115.08 22.73
N LYS A 836 -80.04 -115.37 22.52
CA LYS A 836 -80.57 -115.75 21.19
C LYS A 836 -81.96 -115.18 20.96
N THR A 837 -82.31 -114.89 19.71
CA THR A 837 -83.70 -114.65 19.30
C THR A 837 -84.42 -115.96 18.95
N ASP A 838 -85.75 -115.95 18.93
CA ASP A 838 -86.51 -116.99 18.22
C ASP A 838 -86.27 -116.93 16.69
N PRO A 839 -86.32 -118.07 15.98
CA PRO A 839 -86.08 -118.15 14.54
C PRO A 839 -87.30 -117.69 13.72
N ILE A 840 -87.06 -117.10 12.56
CA ILE A 840 -88.10 -116.70 11.61
C ILE A 840 -88.38 -117.88 10.68
N GLU A 841 -89.57 -118.47 10.81
CA GLU A 841 -90.05 -119.61 10.02
C GLU A 841 -91.31 -119.25 9.21
N LYS A 842 -91.57 -119.99 8.13
CA LYS A 842 -92.72 -119.75 7.25
C LYS A 842 -94.03 -120.28 7.87
N PRO A 843 -95.11 -119.47 7.95
CA PRO A 843 -96.36 -119.90 8.58
C PRO A 843 -97.02 -121.06 7.81
N GLU A 844 -97.37 -122.12 8.55
CA GLU A 844 -97.95 -123.34 7.98
C GLU A 844 -99.41 -123.11 7.55
N ILE A 845 -99.73 -123.39 6.28
CA ILE A 845 -101.06 -123.14 5.71
C ILE A 845 -101.93 -124.39 5.81
N GLU A 846 -102.86 -124.41 6.77
CA GLU A 846 -103.95 -125.41 6.79
C GLU A 846 -104.78 -125.32 5.50
N GLN A 847 -104.75 -126.37 4.67
CA GLN A 847 -105.64 -126.50 3.52
C GLN A 847 -106.96 -127.15 3.95
N PRO A 848 -108.12 -126.68 3.45
CA PRO A 848 -109.42 -127.22 3.85
C PRO A 848 -109.63 -128.64 3.34
N VAL A 849 -109.94 -129.57 4.25
CA VAL A 849 -110.26 -130.96 3.91
C VAL A 849 -111.65 -131.05 3.28
N GLU A 850 -111.70 -131.28 1.97
CA GLU A 850 -112.90 -131.78 1.29
C GLU A 850 -113.16 -133.25 1.68
N GLN A 851 -114.43 -133.63 1.87
CA GLN A 851 -114.80 -134.88 2.52
C GLN A 851 -114.36 -136.13 1.74
N GLN A 852 -113.55 -137.01 2.36
CA GLN A 852 -113.53 -138.42 1.99
C GLN A 852 -114.63 -139.20 2.73
N GLU A 853 -115.28 -140.13 2.03
CA GLU A 853 -116.31 -141.00 2.63
C GLU A 853 -115.72 -141.94 3.69
N GLU A 854 -116.15 -141.80 4.94
CA GLU A 854 -116.34 -143.00 5.76
C GLU A 854 -117.44 -143.85 5.12
N LYS A 855 -117.03 -144.90 4.42
CA LYS A 855 -117.96 -145.93 3.96
C LYS A 855 -118.56 -146.63 5.17
N LEU A 856 -119.79 -146.23 5.52
CA LEU A 856 -120.71 -147.02 6.35
C LEU A 856 -120.55 -148.50 5.98
N THR A 857 -120.06 -149.30 6.92
CA THR A 857 -119.86 -150.74 6.73
C THR A 857 -121.17 -151.41 6.33
N PHE A 858 -121.09 -152.61 5.75
CA PHE A 858 -122.29 -153.39 5.42
C PHE A 858 -123.26 -153.49 6.62
N TRP A 859 -122.72 -153.64 7.84
CA TRP A 859 -123.49 -153.65 9.09
C TRP A 859 -124.18 -152.32 9.41
N GLN A 860 -123.49 -151.18 9.29
CA GLN A 860 -124.10 -149.87 9.53
C GLN A 860 -125.15 -149.51 8.46
N LYS A 861 -124.96 -149.95 7.21
CA LYS A 861 -125.98 -149.83 6.15
C LYS A 861 -127.18 -150.75 6.41
N LEU A 862 -126.95 -151.96 6.93
CA LEU A 862 -128.01 -152.91 7.29
C LEU A 862 -128.86 -152.42 8.48
N LEU A 863 -128.24 -151.86 9.52
CA LEU A 863 -128.96 -151.36 10.70
C LEU A 863 -129.87 -150.15 10.36
N ARG A 864 -129.41 -149.25 9.48
CA ARG A 864 -130.26 -148.15 8.96
C ARG A 864 -131.44 -148.64 8.12
N LEU A 865 -131.36 -149.81 7.49
CA LEU A 865 -132.49 -150.40 6.75
C LEU A 865 -133.66 -150.81 7.68
N PHE A 866 -133.36 -151.10 8.96
CA PHE A 866 -134.34 -151.59 9.94
C PHE A 866 -134.74 -150.55 11.01
N HIS A 867 -134.30 -149.29 10.91
CA HIS A 867 -134.71 -148.18 11.79
C HIS A 867 -134.51 -148.47 13.30
N ILE A 868 -133.36 -149.04 13.67
CA ILE A 868 -132.98 -149.24 15.09
C ILE A 868 -131.87 -148.25 15.43
N GLU A 869 -132.23 -147.19 16.16
CA GLU A 869 -131.30 -146.16 16.64
C GLU A 869 -130.80 -146.47 18.05
N LYS A 870 -129.51 -146.21 18.29
CA LYS A 870 -128.94 -145.91 19.61
C LYS A 870 -127.58 -145.25 19.49
#